data_AF-A0A0R1KF73-F1
#
_entry.id   AF-A0A0R1KF73-F1
#
_cell.length_a   1.000
_cell.length_b   1.000
_cell.length_c   1.000
_cell.angle_alpha   90.00
_cell.angle_beta   90.00
_cell.angle_gamma   90.00
#
_symmetry.space_group_name_H-M   'P 1'
#
loop_
_entity.id
_entity.type
_entity.pdbx_description
1 polymer ?
#
loop_
_entity_poly.entity_id
_entity_poly.type
_entity_poly.pdbx_seq_one_letter_code
_entity_poly.pdbx_strand_id
1 'polypeptide(L)'
;MGKIKTLALTGIMLSSTVLGASPLIVQAKETAAPSITATNALSQATTSTATAAKGTATTFKDLENNATMSVAPIFGKSGSDFNTDLANELNITTSSTDTTQIPMTVVDSNKFGFATKVTFTSGDTTKTVNVQYNYAKPTVAFGKDNASQVMNFTTKTAPEQVNFAKDVVNKDVTAATTNGTDAKGVKNSATLLTDMSTSDIQDPGSYTVTYTAKDNYTTGDAVNRTVNVFAEPDWTQLKGRQITSGDTVGAKGQFVIKNSQGQKFLVTTTAVDGTTENDYGKAADFALAKAGIYSVKYSAQAIDDKGNKLTDSSTGKAMTFNDDNPATVQVVDATSSDTEKLPYTINFTYDKNIVDTQTGTTDNNLVTPEEPAGSSTASDTTDKTNATTRADTATPNTTVDVKAPTGFTLAKSTDTPHEFTDANRSIEVPVVPASLKYTVTYIDEATGKTVKTDKDQTGTYGSYISLTAPEGYELSNVVDRGFTLKKDGYERTVYVTKRNVSYVITFVDQETGRTIGITTGEGADGDDVTLTAPDGYSFLNADDMQMTINKDNPNKSIEVAPNTSDFMGTITTYPNKGYTDLYSNKGTLLDDVVVSSNSSWITDKKVYINGVKYYRVATNQYIKASDAYLYTPISKIAQINGKTNAKVYDSKGTLINDRALATNSAWKADKAARINGEKMYRVATNEWVKDSDVSLL
;
A
#
# COMPACT_ATOMS: atom_id res chain seq x y z
N MET A 1 -60.93 -0.75 -11.13
CA MET A 1 -60.60 -2.05 -11.78
C MET A 1 -59.17 -1.98 -12.26
N GLY A 2 -58.23 -2.58 -11.53
CA GLY A 2 -56.79 -2.57 -11.86
C GLY A 2 -56.29 -3.99 -12.16
N LYS A 3 -55.75 -4.17 -13.37
CA LYS A 3 -54.96 -5.29 -13.89
C LYS A 3 -54.11 -4.67 -15.01
N ILE A 4 -52.83 -4.93 -15.27
CA ILE A 4 -51.75 -5.84 -14.83
C ILE A 4 -50.44 -5.18 -15.34
N LYS A 5 -49.28 -5.39 -14.69
CA LYS A 5 -48.01 -5.80 -15.35
C LYS A 5 -46.87 -6.08 -14.33
N THR A 6 -46.21 -7.21 -14.58
CA THR A 6 -44.88 -7.72 -14.19
C THR A 6 -43.78 -6.65 -14.39
N LEU A 7 -42.55 -6.64 -13.85
CA LEU A 7 -41.64 -7.49 -13.05
C LEU A 7 -40.53 -6.52 -12.55
N ALA A 8 -39.94 -6.70 -11.37
CA ALA A 8 -38.50 -6.50 -11.15
C ALA A 8 -38.05 -7.05 -9.79
N LEU A 9 -37.06 -7.92 -9.89
CA LEU A 9 -36.41 -8.72 -8.86
C LEU A 9 -35.61 -7.82 -7.91
N THR A 10 -35.85 -7.91 -6.61
CA THR A 10 -35.02 -7.28 -5.58
C THR A 10 -33.63 -7.91 -5.58
N GLY A 11 -32.64 -7.18 -6.09
CA GLY A 11 -31.23 -7.52 -5.99
C GLY A 11 -30.77 -7.44 -4.54
N ILE A 12 -30.52 -8.59 -3.95
CA ILE A 12 -29.75 -8.77 -2.73
C ILE A 12 -28.31 -8.31 -3.03
N MET A 13 -27.87 -7.21 -2.43
CA MET A 13 -26.44 -6.88 -2.39
C MET A 13 -25.76 -7.90 -1.48
N LEU A 14 -25.11 -8.90 -2.09
CA LEU A 14 -24.14 -9.73 -1.41
C LEU A 14 -22.89 -8.87 -1.18
N SER A 15 -22.69 -8.38 0.05
CA SER A 15 -21.38 -7.91 0.49
C SER A 15 -20.46 -9.12 0.61
N SER A 16 -19.58 -9.31 -0.36
CA SER A 16 -18.48 -10.27 -0.21
C SER A 16 -17.32 -9.57 0.51
N THR A 17 -17.29 -9.69 1.83
CA THR A 17 -16.03 -9.64 2.59
C THR A 17 -15.13 -10.77 2.08
N VAL A 18 -14.09 -10.44 1.34
CA VAL A 18 -13.00 -11.36 1.04
C VAL A 18 -11.77 -10.84 1.78
N LEU A 19 -11.47 -11.49 2.91
CA LEU A 19 -10.21 -11.35 3.64
C LEU A 19 -9.06 -11.79 2.70
N GLY A 20 -8.14 -10.86 2.43
CA GLY A 20 -7.02 -11.06 1.52
C GLY A 20 -5.87 -11.83 2.14
N ALA A 21 -5.72 -13.09 1.71
CA ALA A 21 -4.47 -13.83 1.82
C ALA A 21 -3.44 -13.30 0.80
N SER A 22 -2.16 -13.28 1.18
CA SER A 22 -1.03 -13.02 0.27
C SER A 22 -0.97 -14.08 -0.84
N PRO A 23 -0.55 -13.74 -2.08
CA PRO A 23 -0.39 -14.71 -3.14
C PRO A 23 0.88 -15.55 -2.92
N LEU A 24 0.69 -16.75 -2.36
CA LEU A 24 1.60 -17.88 -2.57
C LEU A 24 1.34 -18.46 -3.97
N ILE A 25 2.41 -18.71 -4.72
CA ILE A 25 2.36 -19.47 -5.97
C ILE A 25 2.07 -20.93 -5.63
N VAL A 26 0.90 -21.46 -5.97
CA VAL A 26 0.66 -22.92 -6.04
C VAL A 26 -0.29 -23.23 -7.21
N GLN A 27 0.19 -24.01 -8.17
CA GLN A 27 -0.65 -24.84 -9.03
C GLN A 27 -1.14 -26.05 -8.23
N ALA A 28 -2.43 -26.35 -8.27
CA ALA A 28 -2.98 -27.58 -7.69
C ALA A 28 -3.42 -28.55 -8.79
N LYS A 29 -2.87 -29.78 -8.74
CA LYS A 29 -3.49 -30.99 -9.27
C LYS A 29 -4.66 -31.34 -8.34
N GLU A 30 -5.81 -31.65 -8.92
CA GLU A 30 -7.12 -31.80 -8.25
C GLU A 30 -7.15 -32.73 -7.03
N THR A 31 -7.79 -32.27 -5.95
CA THR A 31 -9.00 -32.91 -5.40
C THR A 31 -9.76 -31.89 -4.53
N ALA A 32 -11.09 -31.93 -4.61
CA ALA A 32 -12.05 -30.85 -4.36
C ALA A 32 -11.93 -30.07 -3.03
N ALA A 33 -11.76 -28.74 -3.13
CA ALA A 33 -12.05 -27.72 -2.11
C ALA A 33 -12.33 -26.35 -2.80
N PRO A 34 -13.09 -25.42 -2.18
CA PRO A 34 -13.80 -24.35 -2.88
C PRO A 34 -12.85 -23.35 -3.54
N SER A 35 -13.11 -23.02 -4.81
CA SER A 35 -12.36 -22.05 -5.59
C SER A 35 -12.42 -20.65 -4.94
N ILE A 36 -11.34 -20.23 -4.30
CA ILE A 36 -11.22 -18.91 -3.67
C ILE A 36 -10.95 -17.84 -4.72
N THR A 37 -11.68 -16.73 -4.60
CA THR A 37 -11.63 -15.46 -5.33
C THR A 37 -10.28 -14.71 -5.18
N ALA A 38 -9.14 -15.38 -5.29
CA ALA A 38 -7.80 -14.80 -5.15
C ALA A 38 -7.16 -14.42 -6.51
N THR A 39 -7.56 -15.07 -7.60
CA THR A 39 -6.97 -14.86 -8.94
C THR A 39 -7.20 -13.44 -9.47
N ASN A 40 -8.37 -12.84 -9.18
CA ASN A 40 -8.77 -11.56 -9.76
C ASN A 40 -8.10 -10.33 -9.14
N ALA A 41 -7.67 -10.38 -7.87
CA ALA A 41 -6.96 -9.27 -7.22
C ALA A 41 -5.47 -9.23 -7.62
N LEU A 42 -4.87 -10.41 -7.83
CA LEU A 42 -3.48 -10.53 -8.28
C LEU A 42 -3.31 -10.04 -9.72
N SER A 43 -4.22 -10.43 -10.63
CA SER A 43 -4.19 -9.93 -12.00
C SER A 43 -4.31 -8.41 -12.08
N GLN A 44 -5.08 -7.76 -11.19
CA GLN A 44 -5.24 -6.30 -11.23
C GLN A 44 -3.99 -5.51 -10.83
N ALA A 45 -3.13 -6.07 -9.96
CA ALA A 45 -1.89 -5.43 -9.54
C ALA A 45 -0.70 -5.69 -10.49
N THR A 46 -0.74 -6.81 -11.24
CA THR A 46 0.36 -7.25 -12.12
C THR A 46 0.06 -7.11 -13.60
N THR A 47 -1.12 -6.62 -13.97
CA THR A 47 -1.45 -6.24 -15.35
C THR A 47 -1.78 -4.76 -15.37
N SER A 48 -1.45 -4.10 -16.48
CA SER A 48 -1.86 -2.70 -16.68
C SER A 48 -3.37 -2.71 -16.76
N THR A 49 -4.03 -2.27 -15.70
CA THR A 49 -5.47 -2.34 -15.59
C THR A 49 -6.09 -1.17 -16.33
N ALA A 50 -7.04 -1.49 -17.20
CA ALA A 50 -8.04 -0.51 -17.59
C ALA A 50 -8.77 -0.08 -16.32
N THR A 51 -8.88 1.23 -16.12
CA THR A 51 -9.83 1.78 -15.13
C THR A 51 -11.20 1.18 -15.43
N ALA A 52 -11.92 0.76 -14.40
CA ALA A 52 -13.16 -0.01 -14.49
C ALA A 52 -14.07 0.41 -15.68
N ALA A 53 -14.42 -0.60 -16.49
CA ALA A 53 -15.22 -0.53 -17.73
C ALA A 53 -14.59 0.26 -18.89
N LYS A 54 -14.33 -0.46 -20.00
CA LYS A 54 -14.18 0.09 -21.36
C LYS A 54 -15.16 1.27 -21.52
N GLY A 55 -14.59 2.48 -21.62
CA GLY A 55 -15.17 3.76 -21.21
C GLY A 55 -16.68 3.87 -21.29
N THR A 56 -17.33 4.11 -20.15
CA THR A 56 -18.62 4.81 -20.17
C THR A 56 -18.36 6.15 -20.85
N ALA A 57 -18.96 6.36 -22.03
CA ALA A 57 -18.71 7.56 -22.83
C ALA A 57 -18.90 8.81 -21.97
N THR A 58 -17.86 9.64 -21.88
CA THR A 58 -17.98 10.95 -21.25
C THR A 58 -18.41 11.92 -22.33
N THR A 59 -19.58 12.53 -22.17
CA THR A 59 -20.02 13.52 -23.16
C THR A 59 -19.13 14.76 -23.07
N PHE A 60 -18.92 15.46 -24.17
CA PHE A 60 -18.15 16.70 -24.18
C PHE A 60 -18.74 17.75 -23.26
N LYS A 61 -20.05 17.72 -23.04
CA LYS A 61 -20.73 18.58 -22.08
C LYS A 61 -20.26 18.29 -20.66
N ASP A 62 -20.25 17.01 -20.28
CA ASP A 62 -19.91 16.54 -18.92
C ASP A 62 -18.40 16.48 -18.68
N LEU A 63 -17.60 16.43 -19.74
CA LEU A 63 -16.14 16.48 -19.65
C LEU A 63 -15.73 17.80 -19.00
N GLU A 64 -15.13 17.75 -17.82
CA GLU A 64 -14.52 18.94 -17.24
C GLU A 64 -13.27 19.31 -18.02
N ASN A 65 -13.11 20.60 -18.28
CA ASN A 65 -11.89 21.06 -18.90
C ASN A 65 -10.73 20.85 -17.93
N ASN A 66 -9.62 20.31 -18.44
CA ASN A 66 -8.44 19.84 -17.71
C ASN A 66 -8.64 18.56 -16.88
N ALA A 67 -9.72 17.81 -17.06
CA ALA A 67 -9.89 16.55 -16.32
C ALA A 67 -8.65 15.64 -16.47
N THR A 68 -8.21 15.03 -15.37
CA THR A 68 -7.24 13.92 -15.43
C THR A 68 -8.02 12.64 -15.66
N MET A 69 -7.63 11.91 -16.70
CA MET A 69 -8.19 10.61 -17.01
C MET A 69 -7.06 9.57 -16.95
N SER A 70 -7.24 8.58 -16.08
CA SER A 70 -6.34 7.44 -15.99
C SER A 70 -6.72 6.40 -17.03
N VAL A 71 -5.76 6.02 -17.86
CA VAL A 71 -5.93 5.09 -18.97
C VAL A 71 -4.97 3.91 -18.87
N ALA A 72 -5.33 2.80 -19.51
CA ALA A 72 -4.36 1.74 -19.76
C ALA A 72 -3.26 2.25 -20.72
N PRO A 73 -1.97 1.90 -20.49
CA PRO A 73 -0.91 2.23 -21.43
C PRO A 73 -1.08 1.49 -22.76
N ILE A 74 -0.90 2.21 -23.87
CA ILE A 74 -1.05 1.67 -25.22
C ILE A 74 0.33 1.30 -25.74
N PHE A 75 0.74 0.06 -25.49
CA PHE A 75 2.05 -0.43 -25.86
C PHE A 75 2.16 -0.84 -27.32
N GLY A 76 3.37 -0.71 -27.89
CA GLY A 76 3.72 -1.23 -29.22
C GLY A 76 3.14 -0.46 -30.40
N LYS A 77 2.45 0.66 -30.16
CA LYS A 77 1.90 1.54 -31.20
C LYS A 77 2.54 2.92 -31.10
N SER A 78 2.65 3.59 -32.24
CA SER A 78 3.22 4.94 -32.35
C SER A 78 2.42 5.79 -33.32
N GLY A 79 2.63 7.12 -33.28
CA GLY A 79 2.02 8.05 -34.23
C GLY A 79 0.49 7.98 -34.27
N SER A 80 -0.09 7.90 -35.48
CA SER A 80 -1.54 7.89 -35.69
C SER A 80 -2.25 6.71 -35.02
N ASP A 81 -1.62 5.54 -35.00
CA ASP A 81 -2.23 4.32 -34.46
C ASP A 81 -2.34 4.39 -32.93
N PHE A 82 -1.31 4.93 -32.29
CA PHE A 82 -1.33 5.24 -30.86
C PHE A 82 -2.41 6.28 -30.53
N ASN A 83 -2.47 7.37 -31.31
CA ASN A 83 -3.45 8.44 -31.08
C ASN A 83 -4.90 7.94 -31.21
N THR A 84 -5.15 7.04 -32.17
CA THR A 84 -6.47 6.45 -32.39
C THR A 84 -6.90 5.60 -31.19
N ASP A 85 -6.02 4.73 -30.70
CA ASP A 85 -6.29 3.92 -29.52
C ASP A 85 -6.51 4.78 -28.26
N LEU A 86 -5.72 5.84 -28.10
CA LEU A 86 -5.86 6.75 -26.94
C LEU A 86 -7.17 7.51 -26.98
N ALA A 87 -7.57 8.01 -28.15
CA ALA A 87 -8.87 8.65 -28.30
C ALA A 87 -10.00 7.68 -27.92
N ASN A 88 -9.90 6.40 -28.33
CA ASN A 88 -10.88 5.37 -28.01
C ASN A 88 -10.94 5.03 -26.52
N GLU A 89 -9.80 5.03 -25.83
CA GLU A 89 -9.74 4.77 -24.39
C GLU A 89 -10.35 5.94 -23.59
N LEU A 90 -10.12 7.19 -24.02
CA LEU A 90 -10.72 8.38 -23.42
C LEU A 90 -12.22 8.51 -23.74
N ASN A 91 -12.66 8.02 -24.90
CA ASN A 91 -14.05 7.92 -25.35
C ASN A 91 -14.92 9.18 -25.12
N ILE A 92 -14.43 10.34 -25.56
CA ILE A 92 -15.17 11.61 -25.47
C ILE A 92 -16.15 11.74 -26.64
N THR A 93 -17.45 11.82 -26.35
CA THR A 93 -18.52 11.88 -27.37
C THR A 93 -19.22 13.24 -27.42
N THR A 94 -19.94 13.52 -28.50
CA THR A 94 -20.67 14.80 -28.66
C THR A 94 -21.78 14.98 -27.62
N SER A 95 -22.59 13.96 -27.33
CA SER A 95 -23.67 14.00 -26.33
C SER A 95 -24.12 12.61 -25.85
N SER A 96 -25.16 12.55 -25.02
CA SER A 96 -25.79 11.29 -24.60
C SER A 96 -26.68 10.67 -25.68
N THR A 97 -27.11 11.45 -26.67
CA THR A 97 -28.00 11.01 -27.76
C THR A 97 -27.27 10.84 -29.09
N ASP A 98 -26.18 11.58 -29.29
CA ASP A 98 -25.24 11.42 -30.39
C ASP A 98 -23.90 10.97 -29.78
N THR A 99 -23.55 9.72 -30.00
CA THR A 99 -22.35 9.09 -29.43
C THR A 99 -21.14 9.21 -30.36
N THR A 100 -21.16 10.15 -31.31
CA THR A 100 -20.02 10.40 -32.19
C THR A 100 -18.82 10.87 -31.38
N GLN A 101 -17.68 10.21 -31.57
CA GLN A 101 -16.44 10.54 -30.86
C GLN A 101 -15.84 11.84 -31.40
N ILE A 102 -15.37 12.71 -30.50
CA ILE A 102 -14.73 13.96 -30.87
C ILE A 102 -13.26 13.72 -31.21
N PRO A 103 -12.75 14.31 -32.31
CA PRO A 103 -11.33 14.20 -32.66
C PRO A 103 -10.41 14.70 -31.54
N MET A 104 -9.39 13.89 -31.25
CA MET A 104 -8.36 14.19 -30.26
C MET A 104 -7.13 14.83 -30.94
N THR A 105 -6.53 15.84 -30.30
CA THR A 105 -5.22 16.37 -30.69
C THR A 105 -4.22 16.22 -29.54
N VAL A 106 -3.03 15.68 -29.81
CA VAL A 106 -1.95 15.56 -28.82
C VAL A 106 -1.24 16.90 -28.64
N VAL A 107 -1.03 17.30 -27.38
CA VAL A 107 -0.34 18.54 -27.01
C VAL A 107 1.06 18.24 -26.48
N ASP A 108 1.17 17.36 -25.48
CA ASP A 108 2.45 17.01 -24.83
C ASP A 108 2.62 15.50 -24.71
N SER A 109 3.86 15.04 -24.58
CA SER A 109 4.21 13.63 -24.38
C SER A 109 5.40 13.46 -23.44
N ASN A 110 5.44 12.33 -22.72
CA ASN A 110 6.55 12.00 -21.82
C ASN A 110 7.80 11.49 -22.57
N LYS A 111 8.87 11.20 -21.82
CA LYS A 111 10.14 10.70 -22.38
C LYS A 111 9.99 9.39 -23.18
N PHE A 112 8.95 8.61 -22.93
CA PHE A 112 8.62 7.36 -23.62
C PHE A 112 7.70 7.55 -24.83
N GLY A 113 7.27 8.78 -25.11
CA GLY A 113 6.40 9.13 -26.24
C GLY A 113 4.90 8.93 -25.97
N PHE A 114 4.50 8.57 -24.74
CA PHE A 114 3.09 8.51 -24.40
C PHE A 114 2.54 9.92 -24.20
N ALA A 115 1.40 10.23 -24.83
CA ALA A 115 0.76 11.53 -24.71
C ALA A 115 0.32 11.78 -23.26
N THR A 116 0.78 12.88 -22.66
CA THR A 116 0.42 13.27 -21.30
C THR A 116 -0.67 14.34 -21.28
N LYS A 117 -0.96 14.95 -22.43
CA LYS A 117 -1.93 16.03 -22.57
C LYS A 117 -2.56 16.04 -23.96
N VAL A 118 -3.88 16.08 -24.03
CA VAL A 118 -4.65 16.08 -25.29
C VAL A 118 -5.83 17.05 -25.25
N THR A 119 -6.33 17.48 -26.41
CA THR A 119 -7.49 18.38 -26.51
C THR A 119 -8.60 17.81 -27.40
N PHE A 120 -9.84 18.16 -27.07
CA PHE A 120 -11.05 17.87 -27.82
C PHE A 120 -11.79 19.17 -28.13
N THR A 121 -12.29 19.34 -29.35
CA THR A 121 -12.98 20.57 -29.78
C THR A 121 -14.39 20.24 -30.30
N SER A 122 -15.40 20.94 -29.78
CA SER A 122 -16.79 20.87 -30.26
C SER A 122 -17.33 22.29 -30.43
N GLY A 123 -17.70 22.65 -31.67
CA GLY A 123 -18.03 24.05 -32.01
C GLY A 123 -16.84 24.97 -31.71
N ASP A 124 -17.11 26.08 -31.01
CA ASP A 124 -16.10 27.07 -30.61
C ASP A 124 -15.42 26.75 -29.26
N THR A 125 -15.75 25.61 -28.64
CA THR A 125 -15.24 25.22 -27.33
C THR A 125 -14.19 24.13 -27.45
N THR A 126 -13.02 24.34 -26.87
CA THR A 126 -11.97 23.33 -26.71
C THR A 126 -11.80 22.99 -25.24
N LYS A 127 -11.77 21.69 -24.93
CA LYS A 127 -11.47 21.18 -23.59
C LYS A 127 -10.21 20.33 -23.63
N THR A 128 -9.37 20.45 -22.61
CA THR A 128 -8.12 19.68 -22.48
C THR A 128 -8.30 18.54 -21.48
N VAL A 129 -7.54 17.46 -21.67
CA VAL A 129 -7.50 16.29 -20.79
C VAL A 129 -6.04 15.95 -20.50
N ASN A 130 -5.72 15.75 -19.22
CA ASN A 130 -4.43 15.22 -18.79
C ASN A 130 -4.53 13.70 -18.72
N VAL A 131 -3.52 13.01 -19.26
CA VAL A 131 -3.56 11.55 -19.42
C VAL A 131 -2.56 10.94 -18.45
N GLN A 132 -3.06 10.14 -17.51
CA GLN A 132 -2.24 9.37 -16.56
C GLN A 132 -2.27 7.90 -16.95
N TYR A 133 -1.12 7.24 -16.90
CA TYR A 133 -1.00 5.84 -17.33
C TYR A 133 -0.87 4.89 -16.15
N ASN A 134 -1.76 3.89 -16.09
CA ASN A 134 -1.75 2.85 -15.08
C ASN A 134 -0.75 1.74 -15.45
N TYR A 135 0.55 2.01 -15.28
CA TYR A 135 1.59 1.01 -15.54
C TYR A 135 1.49 -0.16 -14.55
N ALA A 136 1.64 -1.38 -15.06
CA ALA A 136 1.73 -2.56 -14.21
C ALA A 136 3.02 -2.51 -13.39
N LYS A 137 2.98 -2.90 -12.11
CA LYS A 137 4.22 -3.12 -11.36
C LYS A 137 4.93 -4.38 -11.88
N PRO A 138 6.24 -4.34 -12.19
CA PRO A 138 6.98 -5.55 -12.49
C PRO A 138 7.01 -6.45 -11.26
N THR A 139 7.17 -7.75 -11.47
CA THR A 139 7.08 -8.77 -10.42
C THR A 139 8.37 -9.57 -10.32
N VAL A 140 8.63 -10.08 -9.12
CA VAL A 140 9.67 -11.07 -8.87
C VAL A 140 9.03 -12.46 -8.96
N ALA A 141 9.62 -13.33 -9.76
CA ALA A 141 9.18 -14.71 -9.92
C ALA A 141 10.25 -15.68 -9.44
N PHE A 142 9.84 -16.66 -8.63
CA PHE A 142 10.66 -17.78 -8.23
C PHE A 142 10.40 -18.97 -9.15
N GLY A 143 11.45 -19.71 -9.50
CA GLY A 143 11.34 -20.91 -10.32
C GLY A 143 10.53 -21.99 -9.64
N LYS A 144 9.90 -22.82 -10.47
CA LYS A 144 9.01 -23.94 -10.07
C LYS A 144 9.62 -24.89 -9.02
N ASP A 145 10.94 -25.04 -9.02
CA ASP A 145 11.65 -26.00 -8.16
C ASP A 145 12.05 -25.38 -6.80
N ASN A 146 11.82 -24.07 -6.60
CA ASN A 146 12.19 -23.31 -5.40
C ASN A 146 11.06 -22.37 -4.92
N ALA A 147 9.81 -22.85 -4.94
CA ALA A 147 8.61 -22.06 -4.61
C ALA A 147 8.52 -21.64 -3.12
N SER A 148 9.27 -22.30 -2.22
CA SER A 148 9.13 -22.10 -0.78
C SER A 148 9.69 -20.76 -0.28
N GLN A 149 10.39 -19.98 -1.12
CA GLN A 149 11.12 -18.76 -0.71
C GLN A 149 12.08 -18.99 0.47
N VAL A 150 12.40 -20.26 0.77
CA VAL A 150 13.26 -20.71 1.86
C VAL A 150 14.30 -21.63 1.26
N MET A 151 15.56 -21.37 1.55
CA MET A 151 16.68 -22.25 1.22
C MET A 151 17.35 -22.70 2.51
N ASN A 152 17.75 -23.97 2.58
CA ASN A 152 18.42 -24.54 3.74
C ASN A 152 19.76 -25.12 3.29
N PHE A 153 20.82 -24.77 4.03
CA PHE A 153 22.17 -25.27 3.82
C PHE A 153 22.72 -25.74 5.16
N THR A 154 23.73 -26.61 5.13
CA THR A 154 24.60 -26.84 6.29
C THR A 154 25.79 -25.89 6.22
N THR A 155 26.52 -25.69 7.31
CA THR A 155 27.80 -24.94 7.28
C THR A 155 28.82 -25.54 6.29
N LYS A 156 28.70 -26.82 5.94
CA LYS A 156 29.59 -27.51 4.97
C LYS A 156 29.17 -27.30 3.51
N THR A 157 27.91 -26.96 3.26
CA THR A 157 27.31 -26.85 1.92
C THR A 157 26.85 -25.43 1.58
N ALA A 158 26.87 -24.52 2.56
CA ALA A 158 26.62 -23.10 2.36
C ALA A 158 27.58 -22.55 1.29
N PRO A 159 27.08 -21.90 0.23
CA PRO A 159 27.93 -21.41 -0.84
C PRO A 159 28.91 -20.34 -0.35
N GLU A 160 30.14 -20.38 -0.87
CA GLU A 160 31.12 -19.32 -0.65
C GLU A 160 30.57 -17.96 -1.10
N GLN A 161 30.99 -16.88 -0.44
CA GLN A 161 30.50 -15.52 -0.69
C GLN A 161 30.60 -15.12 -2.18
N VAL A 162 31.66 -15.56 -2.86
CA VAL A 162 31.90 -15.29 -4.29
C VAL A 162 30.91 -15.98 -5.23
N ASN A 163 30.33 -17.11 -4.82
CA ASN A 163 29.35 -17.88 -5.60
C ASN A 163 27.91 -17.66 -5.10
N PHE A 164 27.74 -17.02 -3.94
CA PHE A 164 26.46 -16.81 -3.26
C PHE A 164 25.42 -16.10 -4.13
N ALA A 165 25.84 -15.08 -4.89
CA ALA A 165 24.95 -14.35 -5.78
C ALA A 165 24.33 -15.25 -6.86
N LYS A 166 25.07 -16.22 -7.36
CA LYS A 166 24.64 -17.15 -8.41
C LYS A 166 23.82 -18.30 -7.83
N ASP A 167 24.29 -18.89 -6.74
CA ASP A 167 23.79 -20.16 -6.22
C ASP A 167 22.69 -19.99 -5.16
N VAL A 168 22.52 -18.78 -4.61
CA VAL A 168 21.52 -18.48 -3.57
C VAL A 168 20.68 -17.26 -3.92
N VAL A 169 21.28 -16.15 -4.31
CA VAL A 169 20.53 -14.89 -4.53
C VAL A 169 19.72 -14.99 -5.81
N ASN A 170 20.35 -15.08 -6.98
CA ASN A 170 19.64 -15.07 -8.25
C ASN A 170 19.22 -16.45 -8.72
N LYS A 171 19.50 -17.49 -7.92
CA LYS A 171 19.13 -18.87 -8.26
C LYS A 171 17.62 -18.98 -8.41
N ASP A 172 17.21 -19.23 -9.65
CA ASP A 172 15.82 -19.36 -10.07
C ASP A 172 14.96 -18.14 -9.69
N VAL A 173 15.54 -16.93 -9.65
CA VAL A 173 14.78 -15.69 -9.44
C VAL A 173 14.86 -14.85 -10.71
N THR A 174 13.70 -14.44 -11.23
CA THR A 174 13.62 -13.57 -12.39
C THR A 174 12.72 -12.37 -12.11
N ALA A 175 12.98 -11.29 -12.84
CA ALA A 175 12.06 -10.17 -12.91
C ALA A 175 11.19 -10.30 -14.16
N ALA A 176 9.90 -10.10 -14.01
CA ALA A 176 8.94 -10.11 -15.11
C ALA A 176 8.17 -8.79 -15.16
N THR A 177 7.83 -8.34 -16.37
CA THR A 177 6.93 -7.21 -16.57
C THR A 177 5.93 -7.57 -17.66
N THR A 178 4.70 -7.10 -17.48
CA THR A 178 3.65 -7.16 -18.52
C THR A 178 3.57 -5.86 -19.32
N ASN A 179 4.29 -4.81 -18.91
CA ASN A 179 4.32 -3.56 -19.66
C ASN A 179 5.08 -3.78 -20.98
N GLY A 180 4.49 -3.35 -22.09
CA GLY A 180 5.02 -3.56 -23.42
C GLY A 180 5.98 -2.47 -23.91
N THR A 181 6.29 -2.50 -25.20
CA THR A 181 7.12 -1.50 -25.90
C THR A 181 6.52 -0.10 -25.80
N ASP A 182 7.35 0.93 -25.62
CA ASP A 182 6.87 2.32 -25.56
C ASP A 182 6.38 2.86 -26.91
N ALA A 183 5.81 4.07 -26.89
CA ALA A 183 5.29 4.75 -28.08
C ALA A 183 6.40 5.27 -29.03
N LYS A 184 7.67 5.14 -28.64
CA LYS A 184 8.85 5.39 -29.50
C LYS A 184 9.43 4.10 -30.09
N GLY A 185 8.85 2.94 -29.78
CA GLY A 185 9.31 1.64 -30.27
C GLY A 185 10.44 1.03 -29.44
N VAL A 186 10.77 1.59 -28.27
CA VAL A 186 11.78 1.03 -27.36
C VAL A 186 11.15 -0.11 -26.55
N LYS A 187 11.72 -1.31 -26.70
CA LYS A 187 11.23 -2.51 -26.00
C LYS A 187 11.43 -2.37 -24.49
N ASN A 188 10.41 -2.71 -23.71
CA ASN A 188 10.51 -2.76 -22.26
C ASN A 188 11.04 -4.12 -21.78
N SER A 189 11.79 -4.09 -20.69
CA SER A 189 12.30 -5.28 -20.00
C SER A 189 12.41 -5.02 -18.51
N ALA A 190 12.07 -6.01 -17.70
CA ALA A 190 12.30 -5.95 -16.27
C ALA A 190 13.73 -6.36 -15.91
N THR A 191 14.25 -5.73 -14.87
CA THR A 191 15.54 -6.00 -14.23
C THR A 191 15.32 -6.36 -12.78
N LEU A 192 16.19 -7.18 -12.21
CA LEU A 192 16.12 -7.60 -10.82
C LEU A 192 17.15 -6.82 -10.02
N LEU A 193 16.70 -6.03 -9.05
CA LEU A 193 17.53 -5.40 -8.04
C LEU A 193 17.56 -6.30 -6.81
N THR A 194 18.73 -6.44 -6.20
CA THR A 194 18.93 -7.30 -5.04
C THR A 194 19.57 -6.49 -3.93
N ASP A 195 18.91 -6.46 -2.78
CA ASP A 195 19.47 -5.94 -1.54
C ASP A 195 19.75 -7.12 -0.59
N MET A 196 20.92 -7.12 0.02
CA MET A 196 21.38 -8.22 0.84
C MET A 196 22.20 -7.71 2.02
N SER A 197 21.85 -8.21 3.21
CA SER A 197 22.73 -8.14 4.37
C SER A 197 23.82 -9.22 4.24
N THR A 198 24.95 -8.88 3.61
CA THR A 198 25.99 -9.84 3.16
C THR A 198 27.09 -10.17 4.17
N SER A 199 27.05 -9.68 5.41
CA SER A 199 28.24 -9.78 6.27
C SER A 199 28.65 -11.23 6.56
N ASP A 200 27.73 -12.12 6.93
CA ASP A 200 28.08 -13.37 7.62
C ASP A 200 27.25 -14.59 7.21
N ILE A 201 26.77 -14.69 5.96
CA ILE A 201 25.77 -15.71 5.57
C ILE A 201 26.27 -17.18 5.60
N GLN A 202 27.55 -17.42 5.85
CA GLN A 202 28.10 -18.76 6.12
C GLN A 202 28.00 -19.15 7.60
N ASP A 203 27.84 -18.16 8.47
CA ASP A 203 27.65 -18.43 9.88
C ASP A 203 26.29 -19.11 10.09
N PRO A 204 26.18 -19.99 11.08
CA PRO A 204 24.92 -20.62 11.40
C PRO A 204 23.86 -19.57 11.76
N GLY A 205 22.74 -19.58 11.06
CA GLY A 205 21.74 -18.53 11.24
C GLY A 205 20.64 -18.54 10.19
N SER A 206 19.80 -17.51 10.26
CA SER A 206 18.73 -17.26 9.30
C SER A 206 18.89 -15.85 8.73
N TYR A 207 18.90 -15.75 7.42
CA TYR A 207 19.26 -14.54 6.67
C TYR A 207 18.17 -14.19 5.66
N THR A 208 18.05 -12.91 5.34
CA THR A 208 17.06 -12.41 4.36
C THR A 208 17.75 -11.81 3.15
N VAL A 209 17.30 -12.23 1.97
CA VAL A 209 17.64 -11.62 0.68
C VAL A 209 16.41 -10.94 0.13
N THR A 210 16.53 -9.66 -0.22
CA THR A 210 15.40 -8.85 -0.72
C THR A 210 15.58 -8.57 -2.20
N TYR A 211 14.53 -8.83 -2.99
CA TYR A 211 14.49 -8.66 -4.43
C TYR A 211 13.48 -7.59 -4.80
N THR A 212 13.84 -6.67 -5.67
CA THR A 212 12.91 -5.68 -6.23
C THR A 212 13.00 -5.71 -7.74
N ALA A 213 11.90 -6.01 -8.42
CA ALA A 213 11.86 -5.92 -9.88
C ALA A 213 11.74 -4.46 -10.31
N LYS A 214 12.38 -4.05 -11.41
CA LYS A 214 12.27 -2.70 -11.96
C LYS A 214 12.24 -2.74 -13.48
N ASP A 215 11.32 -2.00 -14.09
CA ASP A 215 11.31 -1.80 -15.55
C ASP A 215 11.50 -0.31 -15.88
N ASN A 216 11.32 0.04 -17.16
CA ASN A 216 11.54 1.42 -17.61
C ASN A 216 10.53 2.42 -17.03
N TYR A 217 9.36 1.95 -16.61
CA TYR A 217 8.22 2.78 -16.21
C TYR A 217 8.06 2.85 -14.70
N THR A 218 8.28 1.74 -14.00
CA THR A 218 8.00 1.66 -12.57
C THR A 218 8.85 0.61 -11.84
N THR A 219 8.78 0.64 -10.51
CA THR A 219 9.45 -0.29 -9.62
C THR A 219 8.40 -1.20 -8.98
N GLY A 220 8.72 -2.49 -8.96
CA GLY A 220 7.92 -3.55 -8.38
C GLY A 220 7.99 -3.57 -6.87
N ASP A 221 7.14 -4.38 -6.27
CA ASP A 221 7.18 -4.60 -4.83
C ASP A 221 8.40 -5.48 -4.48
N ALA A 222 9.02 -5.24 -3.32
CA ALA A 222 10.11 -6.11 -2.89
C ALA A 222 9.59 -7.43 -2.32
N VAL A 223 10.36 -8.49 -2.56
CA VAL A 223 10.06 -9.86 -2.19
C VAL A 223 11.26 -10.43 -1.45
N ASN A 224 11.03 -11.18 -0.38
CA ASN A 224 12.09 -11.71 0.47
C ASN A 224 12.28 -13.22 0.26
N ARG A 225 13.54 -13.68 0.28
CA ARG A 225 13.91 -15.09 0.44
C ARG A 225 14.62 -15.27 1.76
N THR A 226 14.24 -16.31 2.50
CA THR A 226 14.92 -16.74 3.73
C THR A 226 15.99 -17.77 3.38
N VAL A 227 17.19 -17.59 3.93
CA VAL A 227 18.31 -18.53 3.79
C VAL A 227 18.69 -18.99 5.18
N ASN A 228 18.58 -20.28 5.45
CA ASN A 228 18.98 -20.87 6.73
C ASN A 228 20.28 -21.65 6.55
N VAL A 229 21.24 -21.43 7.44
CA VAL A 229 22.49 -22.20 7.52
C VAL A 229 22.54 -22.94 8.84
N PHE A 230 22.56 -24.27 8.78
CA PHE A 230 22.52 -25.16 9.93
C PHE A 230 23.93 -25.55 10.39
N ALA A 231 24.23 -25.29 11.67
CA ALA A 231 25.38 -25.87 12.35
C ALA A 231 25.12 -27.33 12.71
N GLU A 232 26.17 -27.98 13.21
CA GLU A 232 26.05 -29.31 13.81
C GLU A 232 25.11 -29.28 15.03
N PRO A 233 24.38 -30.39 15.29
CA PRO A 233 23.60 -30.54 16.50
C PRO A 233 24.49 -30.57 17.74
N ASP A 234 23.96 -30.18 18.89
CA ASP A 234 24.65 -30.34 20.16
C ASP A 234 24.47 -31.78 20.68
N TRP A 235 25.42 -32.64 20.30
CA TRP A 235 25.47 -34.05 20.71
C TRP A 235 25.61 -34.26 22.22
N THR A 236 26.00 -33.22 23.00
CA THR A 236 26.12 -33.35 24.45
C THR A 236 24.78 -33.62 25.14
N GLN A 237 23.67 -33.28 24.49
CA GLN A 237 22.30 -33.60 24.94
C GLN A 237 22.00 -35.10 24.98
N LEU A 238 22.85 -35.95 24.37
CA LEU A 238 22.70 -37.41 24.37
C LEU A 238 23.53 -38.08 25.47
N LYS A 239 24.41 -37.34 26.14
CA LYS A 239 25.35 -37.90 27.11
C LYS A 239 24.62 -38.40 28.35
N GLY A 240 24.84 -39.66 28.73
CA GLY A 240 24.28 -40.25 29.94
C GLY A 240 22.77 -40.47 29.86
N ARG A 241 22.21 -40.53 28.65
CA ARG A 241 20.80 -40.84 28.42
C ARG A 241 20.46 -42.20 29.06
N GLN A 242 19.28 -42.29 29.63
CA GLN A 242 18.75 -43.53 30.18
C GLN A 242 17.49 -43.96 29.42
N ILE A 243 17.34 -45.27 29.20
CA ILE A 243 16.10 -45.87 28.69
C ILE A 243 15.75 -47.09 29.54
N THR A 244 14.48 -47.47 29.57
CA THR A 244 14.06 -48.71 30.24
C THR A 244 14.26 -49.90 29.31
N SER A 245 14.62 -51.06 29.84
CA SER A 245 14.67 -52.30 29.04
C SER A 245 13.31 -52.56 28.39
N GLY A 246 13.28 -52.76 27.07
CA GLY A 246 12.06 -52.90 26.28
C GLY A 246 11.48 -51.61 25.68
N ASP A 247 12.06 -50.42 25.97
CA ASP A 247 11.66 -49.16 25.33
C ASP A 247 12.12 -49.10 23.87
N THR A 248 11.23 -49.54 22.98
CA THR A 248 11.50 -49.55 21.53
C THR A 248 11.61 -48.16 20.91
N VAL A 249 10.99 -47.12 21.50
CA VAL A 249 11.01 -45.75 20.96
C VAL A 249 12.32 -45.07 21.34
N GLY A 250 12.71 -45.17 22.62
CA GLY A 250 14.01 -44.71 23.11
C GLY A 250 15.17 -45.40 22.38
N ALA A 251 15.05 -46.72 22.14
CA ALA A 251 16.05 -47.48 21.40
C ALA A 251 16.20 -47.05 19.92
N LYS A 252 15.11 -46.69 19.22
CA LYS A 252 15.17 -46.20 17.83
C LYS A 252 15.77 -44.80 17.71
N GLY A 253 15.91 -44.07 18.80
CA GLY A 253 16.49 -42.74 18.79
C GLY A 253 15.55 -41.64 18.31
N GLN A 254 14.23 -41.86 18.31
CA GLN A 254 13.25 -40.94 17.73
C GLN A 254 12.93 -39.77 18.67
N PHE A 255 13.87 -38.84 18.81
CA PHE A 255 13.72 -37.65 19.64
C PHE A 255 14.42 -36.44 19.02
N VAL A 256 14.09 -35.25 19.50
CA VAL A 256 14.65 -33.99 18.99
C VAL A 256 15.75 -33.49 19.92
N ILE A 257 16.88 -33.13 19.32
CA ILE A 257 17.92 -32.30 19.97
C ILE A 257 18.02 -30.95 19.26
N LYS A 258 18.63 -29.98 19.94
CA LYS A 258 18.82 -28.63 19.41
C LYS A 258 20.29 -28.24 19.44
N ASN A 259 20.70 -27.24 18.68
CA ASN A 259 22.00 -26.60 18.90
C ASN A 259 21.84 -25.26 19.65
N SER A 260 22.94 -24.54 19.85
CA SER A 260 22.97 -23.25 20.53
C SER A 260 22.17 -22.15 19.81
N GLN A 261 21.91 -22.27 18.51
CA GLN A 261 21.03 -21.37 17.75
C GLN A 261 19.56 -21.79 17.79
N GLY A 262 19.21 -22.86 18.53
CA GLY A 262 17.85 -23.39 18.61
C GLY A 262 17.40 -24.16 17.38
N GLN A 263 18.31 -24.47 16.44
CA GLN A 263 18.00 -25.30 15.27
C GLN A 263 17.70 -26.73 15.73
N LYS A 264 16.68 -27.35 15.15
CA LYS A 264 16.14 -28.64 15.61
C LYS A 264 16.60 -29.79 14.72
N PHE A 265 16.86 -30.93 15.33
CA PHE A 265 17.31 -32.13 14.64
C PHE A 265 16.61 -33.36 15.19
N LEU A 266 15.98 -34.14 14.30
CA LEU A 266 15.40 -35.43 14.62
C LEU A 266 16.51 -36.49 14.60
N VAL A 267 16.74 -37.12 15.75
CA VAL A 267 17.75 -38.15 15.92
C VAL A 267 17.20 -39.51 15.47
N THR A 268 18.11 -40.43 15.14
CA THR A 268 17.85 -41.84 14.85
C THR A 268 19.08 -42.65 15.23
N THR A 269 18.88 -43.77 15.92
CA THR A 269 19.96 -44.70 16.24
C THR A 269 20.45 -45.38 14.98
N THR A 270 21.76 -45.41 14.75
CA THR A 270 22.37 -46.03 13.56
C THR A 270 23.10 -47.33 13.88
N ALA A 271 23.81 -47.39 15.01
CA ALA A 271 24.51 -48.58 15.47
C ALA A 271 24.61 -48.60 16.99
N VAL A 272 24.77 -49.78 17.56
CA VAL A 272 25.00 -49.99 18.99
C VAL A 272 26.18 -50.94 19.15
N ASP A 273 26.97 -50.75 20.20
CA ASP A 273 27.97 -51.68 20.65
C ASP A 273 27.65 -52.03 22.11
N GLY A 274 27.63 -53.32 22.42
CA GLY A 274 27.26 -53.79 23.75
C GLY A 274 28.46 -53.96 24.68
N THR A 275 28.21 -54.52 25.86
CA THR A 275 29.28 -55.00 26.73
C THR A 275 29.96 -56.22 26.10
N THR A 276 31.13 -56.63 26.60
CA THR A 276 31.97 -57.75 26.10
C THR A 276 31.27 -59.11 25.92
N GLU A 277 29.98 -59.23 26.24
CA GLU A 277 29.14 -60.43 26.07
C GLU A 277 28.10 -60.34 24.94
N ASN A 278 27.77 -59.16 24.38
CA ASN A 278 26.72 -59.02 23.36
C ASN A 278 27.08 -57.95 22.32
N ASP A 279 27.43 -58.37 21.11
CA ASP A 279 27.79 -57.49 20.00
C ASP A 279 26.52 -57.08 19.21
N TYR A 280 25.95 -55.92 19.54
CA TYR A 280 24.68 -55.44 18.96
C TYR A 280 24.91 -54.61 17.68
N GLY A 281 25.53 -55.19 16.65
CA GLY A 281 25.97 -54.46 15.45
C GLY A 281 24.91 -53.71 14.62
N LYS A 282 23.60 -53.72 14.97
CA LYS A 282 22.52 -53.00 14.28
C LYS A 282 21.58 -52.29 15.26
N ALA A 283 21.08 -51.12 14.84
CA ALA A 283 20.11 -50.31 15.60
C ALA A 283 18.81 -51.04 16.01
N ALA A 284 18.35 -51.99 15.18
CA ALA A 284 17.13 -52.77 15.47
C ALA A 284 17.29 -53.68 16.69
N ASP A 285 18.52 -54.14 16.97
CA ASP A 285 18.80 -55.08 18.04
C ASP A 285 18.86 -54.38 19.40
N PHE A 286 19.04 -53.05 19.42
CA PHE A 286 19.05 -52.26 20.65
C PHE A 286 17.71 -52.24 21.37
N ALA A 287 16.60 -52.44 20.66
CA ALA A 287 15.28 -52.59 21.27
C ALA A 287 15.17 -53.83 22.18
N LEU A 288 16.10 -54.79 22.04
CA LEU A 288 16.20 -56.01 22.85
C LEU A 288 17.28 -55.92 23.93
N ALA A 289 17.86 -54.74 24.15
CA ALA A 289 18.92 -54.54 25.12
C ALA A 289 18.42 -54.83 26.56
N LYS A 290 19.25 -55.58 27.28
CA LYS A 290 19.07 -55.83 28.72
C LYS A 290 19.68 -54.69 29.53
N ALA A 291 19.49 -54.69 30.84
CA ALA A 291 20.10 -53.71 31.70
C ALA A 291 21.63 -53.70 31.55
N GLY A 292 22.22 -52.51 31.41
CA GLY A 292 23.63 -52.35 31.10
C GLY A 292 23.95 -50.99 30.50
N ILE A 293 25.23 -50.75 30.21
CA ILE A 293 25.69 -49.53 29.54
C ILE A 293 26.09 -49.87 28.12
N TYR A 294 25.57 -49.10 27.18
CA TYR A 294 25.74 -49.31 25.74
C TYR A 294 26.38 -48.10 25.10
N SER A 295 27.21 -48.35 24.10
CA SER A 295 27.82 -47.33 23.26
C SER A 295 26.96 -47.20 22.00
N VAL A 296 26.29 -46.06 21.82
CA VAL A 296 25.25 -45.88 20.79
C VAL A 296 25.68 -44.78 19.82
N LYS A 297 25.67 -45.10 18.53
CA LYS A 297 25.87 -44.13 17.45
C LYS A 297 24.55 -43.61 16.94
N TYR A 298 24.53 -42.31 16.67
CA TYR A 298 23.35 -41.60 16.23
C TYR A 298 23.57 -40.91 14.88
N SER A 299 22.47 -40.65 14.20
CA SER A 299 22.38 -39.73 13.08
C SER A 299 21.23 -38.77 13.35
N ALA A 300 21.40 -37.50 12.99
CA ALA A 300 20.44 -36.46 13.22
C ALA A 300 20.12 -35.75 11.91
N GLN A 301 18.84 -35.67 11.55
CA GLN A 301 18.38 -34.95 10.38
C GLN A 301 17.76 -33.62 10.80
N ALA A 302 18.16 -32.51 10.18
CA ALA A 302 17.56 -31.21 10.45
C ALA A 302 16.06 -31.20 10.15
N ILE A 303 15.28 -30.56 11.01
CA ILE A 303 13.82 -30.40 10.88
C ILE A 303 13.40 -28.93 11.04
N ASP A 304 12.28 -28.55 10.44
CA ASP A 304 11.66 -27.25 10.69
C ASP A 304 10.89 -27.21 12.03
N ASP A 305 10.32 -26.04 12.36
CA ASP A 305 9.54 -25.86 13.59
C ASP A 305 8.29 -26.77 13.68
N LYS A 306 7.83 -27.30 12.53
CA LYS A 306 6.68 -28.22 12.41
C LYS A 306 7.11 -29.68 12.33
N GLY A 307 8.41 -29.97 12.48
CA GLY A 307 8.96 -31.32 12.45
C GLY A 307 9.16 -31.89 11.04
N ASN A 308 8.99 -31.09 9.99
CA ASN A 308 9.25 -31.54 8.62
C ASN A 308 10.76 -31.69 8.40
N LYS A 309 11.15 -32.83 7.84
CA LYS A 309 12.53 -33.13 7.48
C LYS A 309 13.04 -32.21 6.40
N LEU A 310 14.18 -31.56 6.66
CA LEU A 310 14.79 -30.61 5.75
C LEU A 310 15.76 -31.29 4.77
N THR A 311 15.80 -30.74 3.56
CA THR A 311 16.76 -31.08 2.51
C THR A 311 17.66 -29.89 2.22
N ASP A 312 18.88 -30.21 1.84
CA ASP A 312 19.90 -29.24 1.50
C ASP A 312 19.63 -28.68 0.10
N SER A 313 19.54 -27.36 -0.03
CA SER A 313 19.17 -26.68 -1.27
C SER A 313 20.25 -26.74 -2.35
N SER A 314 21.50 -27.09 -2.02
CA SER A 314 22.56 -27.29 -3.00
C SER A 314 22.57 -28.71 -3.57
N THR A 315 22.29 -29.72 -2.73
CA THR A 315 22.41 -31.15 -3.12
C THR A 315 21.08 -31.86 -3.35
N GLY A 316 19.97 -31.30 -2.84
CA GLY A 316 18.66 -31.94 -2.80
C GLY A 316 18.56 -33.12 -1.81
N LYS A 317 19.61 -33.40 -1.03
CA LYS A 317 19.67 -34.54 -0.10
C LYS A 317 19.22 -34.14 1.30
N ALA A 318 18.87 -35.14 2.11
CA ALA A 318 18.58 -34.96 3.53
C ALA A 318 19.75 -34.28 4.27
N MET A 319 19.48 -33.22 5.02
CA MET A 319 20.47 -32.54 5.87
C MET A 319 20.77 -33.38 7.10
N THR A 320 21.75 -34.27 6.96
CA THR A 320 22.04 -35.32 7.94
C THR A 320 23.41 -35.14 8.56
N PHE A 321 23.49 -35.26 9.88
CA PHE A 321 24.69 -35.16 10.70
C PHE A 321 24.88 -36.48 11.43
N ASN A 322 26.07 -37.07 11.35
CA ASN A 322 26.37 -38.30 12.06
C ASN A 322 27.20 -37.96 13.30
N ASP A 323 26.93 -38.66 14.39
CA ASP A 323 27.75 -38.57 15.58
C ASP A 323 29.01 -39.44 15.40
N ASP A 324 30.16 -38.79 15.30
CA ASP A 324 31.45 -39.48 15.17
C ASP A 324 31.88 -40.12 16.50
N ASN A 325 31.29 -39.70 17.63
CA ASN A 325 31.61 -40.20 18.97
C ASN A 325 30.37 -40.88 19.58
N PRO A 326 30.37 -42.21 19.77
CA PRO A 326 29.19 -42.87 20.32
C PRO A 326 28.85 -42.35 21.71
N ALA A 327 27.56 -42.08 21.94
CA ALA A 327 27.05 -41.66 23.24
C ALA A 327 26.81 -42.88 24.14
N THR A 328 27.06 -42.72 25.44
CA THR A 328 26.77 -43.77 26.42
C THR A 328 25.31 -43.73 26.83
N VAL A 329 24.58 -44.83 26.61
CA VAL A 329 23.19 -45.00 27.02
C VAL A 329 23.09 -46.08 28.09
N GLN A 330 22.48 -45.76 29.23
CA GLN A 330 22.20 -46.71 30.29
C GLN A 330 20.81 -47.31 30.08
N VAL A 331 20.75 -48.63 29.94
CA VAL A 331 19.50 -49.39 29.95
C VAL A 331 19.23 -49.81 31.39
N VAL A 332 18.08 -49.37 31.92
CA VAL A 332 17.66 -49.60 33.29
C VAL A 332 16.67 -50.77 33.35
N ASP A 333 16.86 -51.67 34.32
CA ASP A 333 15.89 -52.73 34.59
C ASP A 333 14.69 -52.16 35.35
N ALA A 334 13.51 -52.23 34.73
CA ALA A 334 12.25 -51.81 35.34
C ALA A 334 11.84 -52.66 36.55
N THR A 335 12.28 -53.91 36.57
CA THR A 335 11.82 -54.94 37.51
C THR A 335 12.76 -55.13 38.69
N SER A 336 13.92 -54.49 38.67
CA SER A 336 14.89 -54.55 39.77
C SER A 336 14.38 -53.82 41.00
N SER A 337 14.49 -54.46 42.16
CA SER A 337 14.19 -53.87 43.48
C SER A 337 15.09 -52.68 43.83
N ASP A 338 16.27 -52.60 43.20
CA ASP A 338 17.26 -51.53 43.46
C ASP A 338 17.04 -50.29 42.57
N THR A 339 16.09 -50.35 41.64
CA THR A 339 15.80 -49.24 40.73
C THR A 339 14.78 -48.30 41.37
N GLU A 340 15.25 -47.22 41.99
CA GLU A 340 14.37 -46.22 42.61
C GLU A 340 13.67 -45.29 41.60
N LYS A 341 14.27 -45.09 40.41
CA LYS A 341 13.74 -44.19 39.37
C LYS A 341 13.85 -44.82 37.97
N LEU A 342 12.83 -44.62 37.16
CA LEU A 342 12.84 -45.01 35.74
C LEU A 342 12.84 -43.78 34.82
N PRO A 343 13.56 -43.86 33.70
CA PRO A 343 13.53 -42.82 32.68
C PRO A 343 12.16 -42.75 31.99
N TYR A 344 11.81 -41.58 31.48
CA TYR A 344 10.66 -41.37 30.61
C TYR A 344 11.03 -40.54 29.38
N THR A 345 10.27 -40.72 28.29
CA THR A 345 10.37 -39.94 27.06
C THR A 345 8.97 -39.49 26.62
N ILE A 346 8.82 -38.20 26.34
CA ILE A 346 7.61 -37.60 25.79
C ILE A 346 7.98 -36.96 24.46
N ASN A 347 7.43 -37.49 23.38
CA ASN A 347 7.57 -36.91 22.05
C ASN A 347 6.36 -36.03 21.74
N PHE A 348 6.61 -34.75 21.46
CA PHE A 348 5.55 -33.84 21.06
C PHE A 348 5.32 -33.95 19.56
N THR A 349 4.08 -34.18 19.14
CA THR A 349 3.73 -34.40 17.75
C THR A 349 2.81 -33.33 17.19
N TYR A 350 3.13 -32.84 15.99
CA TYR A 350 2.28 -31.95 15.19
C TYR A 350 2.18 -32.50 13.77
N ASP A 351 0.97 -32.69 13.28
CA ASP A 351 0.71 -33.33 11.98
C ASP A 351 1.50 -34.63 11.76
N LYS A 352 1.55 -35.47 12.81
CA LYS A 352 2.29 -36.75 12.86
C LYS A 352 3.82 -36.64 12.84
N ASN A 353 4.38 -35.43 12.81
CA ASN A 353 5.82 -35.21 12.91
C ASN A 353 6.23 -34.89 14.36
N ILE A 354 7.39 -35.37 14.79
CA ILE A 354 7.96 -35.02 16.09
C ILE A 354 8.56 -33.61 16.00
N VAL A 355 8.09 -32.69 16.86
CA VAL A 355 8.53 -31.28 16.87
C VAL A 355 9.47 -30.92 18.01
N ASP A 356 9.44 -31.72 19.08
CA ASP A 356 10.30 -31.59 20.25
C ASP A 356 10.21 -32.85 21.13
N THR A 357 11.13 -32.97 22.10
CA THR A 357 11.14 -34.08 23.06
C THR A 357 11.40 -33.58 24.49
N GLN A 358 10.66 -34.12 25.45
CA GLN A 358 10.93 -33.97 26.88
C GLN A 358 11.37 -35.34 27.46
N THR A 359 12.48 -35.35 28.20
CA THR A 359 12.98 -36.54 28.89
C THR A 359 13.20 -36.26 30.37
N GLY A 360 13.33 -37.31 31.18
CA GLY A 360 13.64 -37.20 32.60
C GLY A 360 13.57 -38.56 33.28
N THR A 361 13.53 -38.55 34.62
CA THR A 361 13.28 -39.75 35.44
C THR A 361 12.14 -39.48 36.40
N THR A 362 11.37 -40.53 36.75
CA THR A 362 10.31 -40.48 37.76
C THR A 362 10.32 -41.75 38.59
N ASP A 363 9.72 -41.74 39.77
CA ASP A 363 9.89 -42.81 40.77
C ASP A 363 9.41 -44.17 40.24
N ASN A 364 10.03 -45.25 40.69
CA ASN A 364 9.68 -46.61 40.30
C ASN A 364 8.72 -47.24 41.31
N ASN A 365 7.43 -46.92 41.23
CA ASN A 365 6.42 -47.43 42.16
C ASN A 365 5.92 -48.85 41.85
N LEU A 366 6.71 -49.68 41.16
CA LEU A 366 6.37 -51.09 40.88
C LEU A 366 6.71 -52.04 42.04
N VAL A 367 7.29 -51.56 43.15
CA VAL A 367 7.68 -52.40 44.30
C VAL A 367 6.68 -52.25 45.45
N THR A 368 5.96 -53.33 45.74
CA THR A 368 5.19 -53.51 46.98
C THR A 368 6.17 -53.74 48.14
N PRO A 369 5.95 -53.19 49.36
CA PRO A 369 6.82 -53.48 50.50
C PRO A 369 6.78 -54.96 50.88
N GLU A 370 7.97 -55.53 51.06
CA GLU A 370 8.23 -56.91 51.50
C GLU A 370 7.40 -57.33 52.73
N GLU A 371 6.88 -58.56 52.68
CA GLU A 371 6.18 -59.25 53.78
C GLU A 371 7.10 -59.37 55.02
N PRO A 372 6.65 -59.06 56.26
CA PRO A 372 7.54 -59.04 57.39
C PRO A 372 7.96 -60.45 57.83
N ALA A 373 9.26 -60.58 58.13
CA ALA A 373 9.90 -61.77 58.65
C ALA A 373 9.17 -62.37 59.86
N GLY A 374 9.07 -63.70 59.87
CA GLY A 374 8.35 -64.47 60.88
C GLY A 374 8.92 -64.42 62.29
N SER A 375 7.98 -64.33 63.24
CA SER A 375 7.89 -65.12 64.48
C SER A 375 9.01 -65.06 65.53
N SER A 376 8.74 -64.35 66.64
CA SER A 376 9.04 -64.87 67.98
C SER A 376 7.94 -64.51 69.01
N THR A 377 7.23 -65.55 69.47
CA THR A 377 6.70 -65.84 70.82
C THR A 377 5.99 -64.77 71.67
N ALA A 378 4.66 -64.96 71.80
CA ALA A 378 3.75 -64.96 72.98
C ALA A 378 4.02 -64.04 74.22
N SER A 379 3.00 -63.26 74.63
CA SER A 379 2.05 -63.63 75.72
C SER A 379 1.15 -62.46 76.17
N ASP A 380 -0.16 -62.71 76.13
CA ASP A 380 -1.27 -62.31 77.04
C ASP A 380 -1.82 -60.87 77.26
N THR A 381 -3.15 -60.82 77.16
CA THR A 381 -4.22 -60.02 77.82
C THR A 381 -4.35 -58.48 77.76
N THR A 382 -5.56 -58.10 77.31
CA THR A 382 -6.52 -57.06 77.81
C THR A 382 -6.40 -55.56 77.43
N ASP A 383 -7.35 -55.19 76.56
CA ASP A 383 -8.24 -54.01 76.52
C ASP A 383 -7.70 -52.58 76.28
N LYS A 384 -8.14 -52.04 75.12
CA LYS A 384 -8.36 -50.65 74.68
C LYS A 384 -7.18 -49.65 74.72
N THR A 385 -6.73 -49.27 73.53
CA THR A 385 -7.09 -48.00 72.85
C THR A 385 -6.33 -47.87 71.52
N ASN A 386 -6.90 -47.15 70.54
CA ASN A 386 -6.44 -46.90 69.17
C ASN A 386 -6.61 -48.02 68.12
N ALA A 387 -7.83 -48.12 67.59
CA ALA A 387 -8.05 -48.62 66.24
C ALA A 387 -7.71 -47.52 65.22
N THR A 388 -6.46 -47.48 64.80
CA THR A 388 -6.08 -46.89 63.50
C THR A 388 -5.36 -47.99 62.75
N THR A 389 -6.00 -48.50 61.70
CA THR A 389 -5.39 -48.94 60.42
C THR A 389 -6.35 -49.88 59.69
N ARG A 390 -7.15 -49.31 58.79
CA ARG A 390 -7.46 -49.94 57.51
C ARG A 390 -7.80 -48.82 56.50
N ALA A 391 -6.78 -48.38 55.79
CA ALA A 391 -6.86 -47.80 54.44
C ALA A 391 -5.76 -48.57 53.68
N ASP A 392 -6.08 -49.65 52.98
CA ASP A 392 -6.70 -49.68 51.66
C ASP A 392 -5.89 -48.84 50.64
N THR A 393 -5.16 -49.59 49.80
CA THR A 393 -4.59 -49.20 48.49
C THR A 393 -3.89 -47.84 48.38
N ALA A 394 -2.58 -47.80 48.64
CA ALA A 394 -1.75 -46.79 48.00
C ALA A 394 -1.61 -47.14 46.51
N THR A 395 -2.44 -46.53 45.67
CA THR A 395 -2.31 -46.59 44.21
C THR A 395 -0.97 -45.98 43.80
N PRO A 396 -0.15 -46.67 42.99
CA PRO A 396 1.17 -46.20 42.60
C PRO A 396 1.02 -45.12 41.51
N ASN A 397 1.09 -43.84 41.87
CA ASN A 397 0.88 -42.75 40.91
C ASN A 397 2.17 -41.94 40.74
N THR A 398 2.94 -42.20 39.68
CA THR A 398 4.10 -41.36 39.30
C THR A 398 3.70 -40.39 38.22
N THR A 399 3.31 -39.20 38.64
CA THR A 399 2.84 -38.14 37.76
C THR A 399 4.00 -37.25 37.29
N VAL A 400 4.02 -36.89 36.01
CA VAL A 400 5.03 -36.00 35.40
C VAL A 400 4.35 -34.78 34.80
N ASP A 401 4.89 -33.60 35.06
CA ASP A 401 4.45 -32.37 34.42
C ASP A 401 4.87 -32.36 32.94
N VAL A 402 3.89 -32.52 32.05
CA VAL A 402 4.11 -32.40 30.61
C VAL A 402 4.10 -30.92 30.23
N LYS A 403 5.22 -30.43 29.69
CA LYS A 403 5.39 -29.02 29.31
C LYS A 403 5.44 -28.90 27.79
N ALA A 404 4.46 -28.22 27.21
CA ALA A 404 4.44 -27.98 25.77
C ALA A 404 5.73 -27.27 25.32
N PRO A 405 6.28 -27.64 24.14
CA PRO A 405 7.50 -27.01 23.64
C PRO A 405 7.25 -25.57 23.18
N THR A 406 8.34 -24.80 23.06
CA THR A 406 8.28 -23.41 22.58
C THR A 406 7.50 -23.31 21.27
N GLY A 407 6.51 -22.42 21.25
CA GLY A 407 5.65 -22.18 20.07
C GLY A 407 4.40 -23.07 19.99
N PHE A 408 4.21 -23.98 20.96
CA PHE A 408 3.08 -24.89 20.98
C PHE A 408 2.33 -24.85 22.32
N THR A 409 1.08 -25.30 22.28
CA THR A 409 0.28 -25.67 23.45
C THR A 409 -0.11 -27.14 23.34
N LEU A 410 -0.36 -27.79 24.48
CA LEU A 410 -0.90 -29.16 24.48
C LEU A 410 -2.25 -29.16 23.75
N ALA A 411 -2.49 -30.16 22.90
CA ALA A 411 -3.77 -30.29 22.21
C ALA A 411 -4.92 -30.57 23.21
N LYS A 412 -4.62 -31.25 24.32
CA LYS A 412 -5.54 -31.45 25.43
C LYS A 412 -4.88 -30.99 26.73
N SER A 413 -5.59 -30.18 27.50
CA SER A 413 -5.11 -29.75 28.82
C SER A 413 -4.98 -30.92 29.81
N THR A 414 -5.71 -32.02 29.58
CA THR A 414 -5.65 -33.24 30.40
C THR A 414 -4.39 -34.06 30.17
N ASP A 415 -3.56 -33.73 29.18
CA ASP A 415 -2.28 -34.41 28.97
C ASP A 415 -1.24 -33.96 30.01
N THR A 416 -1.57 -33.00 30.89
CA THR A 416 -0.72 -32.60 32.01
C THR A 416 -1.54 -32.42 33.31
N PRO A 417 -1.06 -32.91 34.46
CA PRO A 417 0.11 -33.78 34.60
C PRO A 417 -0.22 -35.21 34.10
N HIS A 418 0.76 -35.91 33.54
CA HIS A 418 0.56 -37.25 32.97
C HIS A 418 0.98 -38.35 33.94
N GLU A 419 0.14 -39.36 34.11
CA GLU A 419 0.43 -40.56 34.89
C GLU A 419 0.90 -41.68 33.97
N PHE A 420 2.13 -42.16 34.18
CA PHE A 420 2.66 -43.31 33.46
C PHE A 420 2.16 -44.61 34.11
N THR A 421 1.46 -45.43 33.33
CA THR A 421 0.94 -46.75 33.78
C THR A 421 1.77 -47.93 33.27
N ASP A 422 2.73 -47.69 32.37
CA ASP A 422 3.63 -48.72 31.82
C ASP A 422 5.09 -48.50 32.25
N ALA A 423 5.88 -49.56 32.13
CA ALA A 423 7.29 -49.56 32.51
C ALA A 423 8.20 -48.82 31.51
N ASN A 424 7.78 -48.71 30.24
CA ASN A 424 8.59 -48.11 29.18
C ASN A 424 8.56 -46.58 29.22
N ARG A 425 7.49 -46.00 29.79
CA ARG A 425 7.28 -44.57 30.05
C ARG A 425 7.57 -43.69 28.83
N SER A 426 7.10 -44.15 27.67
CA SER A 426 7.31 -43.51 26.39
C SER A 426 5.98 -43.23 25.71
N ILE A 427 5.66 -41.94 25.51
CA ILE A 427 4.38 -41.50 24.95
C ILE A 427 4.57 -40.47 23.85
N GLU A 428 3.56 -40.36 22.99
CA GLU A 428 3.40 -39.25 22.07
C GLU A 428 2.29 -38.33 22.57
N VAL A 429 2.58 -37.02 22.66
CA VAL A 429 1.62 -36.01 23.10
C VAL A 429 1.36 -35.05 21.93
N PRO A 430 0.14 -35.03 21.37
CA PRO A 430 -0.20 -34.09 20.32
C PRO A 430 -0.15 -32.65 20.82
N VAL A 431 0.42 -31.77 20.01
CA VAL A 431 0.48 -30.33 20.27
C VAL A 431 -0.11 -29.55 19.12
N VAL A 432 -0.62 -28.37 19.43
CA VAL A 432 -1.09 -27.40 18.44
C VAL A 432 -0.28 -26.12 18.53
N PRO A 433 0.00 -25.43 17.42
CA PRO A 433 0.70 -24.15 17.46
C PRO A 433 -0.04 -23.17 18.38
N ALA A 434 0.71 -22.48 19.23
CA ALA A 434 0.13 -21.57 20.22
C ALA A 434 -0.59 -20.40 19.53
N SER A 435 -1.71 -19.95 20.10
CA SER A 435 -2.29 -18.65 19.73
C SER A 435 -1.55 -17.55 20.48
N LEU A 436 -0.96 -16.63 19.74
CA LEU A 436 -0.12 -15.55 20.25
C LEU A 436 -0.78 -14.20 19.98
N LYS A 437 -0.59 -13.26 20.91
CA LYS A 437 -1.02 -11.87 20.76
C LYS A 437 0.04 -11.03 20.04
N TYR A 438 -0.42 -10.02 19.30
CA TYR A 438 0.44 -9.01 18.69
C TYR A 438 -0.25 -7.66 18.62
N THR A 439 0.55 -6.60 18.49
CA THR A 439 0.08 -5.22 18.28
C THR A 439 0.80 -4.61 17.10
N VAL A 440 0.06 -3.97 16.20
CA VAL A 440 0.62 -3.21 15.07
C VAL A 440 0.29 -1.74 15.23
N THR A 441 1.31 -0.89 15.21
CA THR A 441 1.16 0.57 15.24
C THR A 441 1.57 1.13 13.89
N TYR A 442 0.66 1.84 13.24
CA TYR A 442 0.89 2.52 11.97
C TYR A 442 1.27 3.97 12.24
N ILE A 443 2.42 4.39 11.71
CA ILE A 443 2.97 5.74 11.87
C ILE A 443 3.06 6.40 10.50
N ASP A 444 2.53 7.61 10.37
CA ASP A 444 2.74 8.45 9.20
C ASP A 444 4.23 8.79 9.12
N GLU A 445 4.89 8.37 8.04
CA GLU A 445 6.34 8.48 7.87
C GLU A 445 6.83 9.93 7.85
N ALA A 446 6.04 10.85 7.29
CA ALA A 446 6.42 12.26 7.15
C ALA A 446 6.30 13.02 8.47
N THR A 447 5.26 12.74 9.25
CA THR A 447 4.92 13.49 10.47
C THR A 447 5.35 12.79 11.76
N GLY A 448 5.64 11.49 11.71
CA GLY A 448 5.92 10.65 12.88
C GLY A 448 4.70 10.41 13.77
N LYS A 449 3.49 10.80 13.35
CA LYS A 449 2.26 10.64 14.15
C LYS A 449 1.64 9.27 13.96
N THR A 450 1.09 8.72 15.04
CA THR A 450 0.31 7.47 14.97
C THR A 450 -0.99 7.69 14.20
N VAL A 451 -1.19 6.91 13.14
CA VAL A 451 -2.39 6.89 12.31
C VAL A 451 -3.43 5.92 12.89
N LYS A 452 -2.98 4.72 13.26
CA LYS A 452 -3.84 3.64 13.76
C LYS A 452 -3.02 2.68 14.62
N THR A 453 -3.66 2.08 15.63
CA THR A 453 -3.08 0.96 16.38
C THR A 453 -4.08 -0.20 16.40
N ASP A 454 -3.67 -1.34 15.85
CA ASP A 454 -4.39 -2.61 15.93
C ASP A 454 -3.84 -3.39 17.12
N LYS A 455 -4.44 -3.17 18.29
CA LYS A 455 -3.98 -3.74 19.56
C LYS A 455 -4.55 -5.15 19.80
N ASP A 456 -3.78 -5.97 20.52
CA ASP A 456 -4.20 -7.28 21.05
C ASP A 456 -4.79 -8.22 19.99
N GLN A 457 -4.31 -8.13 18.76
CA GLN A 457 -4.66 -9.04 17.69
C GLN A 457 -4.09 -10.43 17.97
N THR A 458 -4.72 -11.48 17.44
CA THR A 458 -4.32 -12.85 17.69
C THR A 458 -3.89 -13.54 16.40
N GLY A 459 -2.79 -14.26 16.44
CA GLY A 459 -2.30 -15.08 15.33
C GLY A 459 -1.76 -16.42 15.83
N THR A 460 -1.53 -17.35 14.91
CA THR A 460 -0.99 -18.67 15.23
C THR A 460 0.55 -18.63 15.20
N TYR A 461 1.24 -19.27 16.15
CA TYR A 461 2.69 -19.37 16.13
C TYR A 461 3.21 -19.90 14.79
N GLY A 462 4.24 -19.24 14.26
CA GLY A 462 4.85 -19.56 12.98
C GLY A 462 4.02 -19.17 11.75
N SER A 463 2.82 -18.60 11.91
CA SER A 463 2.04 -18.08 10.79
C SER A 463 2.55 -16.72 10.31
N TYR A 464 2.39 -16.45 9.01
CA TYR A 464 2.65 -15.13 8.43
C TYR A 464 1.40 -14.27 8.55
N ILE A 465 1.53 -13.14 9.25
CA ILE A 465 0.50 -12.12 9.45
C ILE A 465 0.64 -11.08 8.35
N SER A 466 -0.32 -11.01 7.45
CA SER A 466 -0.38 -9.97 6.41
C SER A 466 -0.97 -8.69 6.97
N LEU A 467 -0.38 -7.54 6.61
CA LEU A 467 -0.78 -6.21 7.04
C LEU A 467 -1.29 -5.39 5.85
N THR A 468 -2.33 -4.61 6.10
CA THR A 468 -2.89 -3.66 5.13
C THR A 468 -2.76 -2.24 5.70
N ALA A 469 -2.48 -1.26 4.85
CA ALA A 469 -2.44 0.13 5.27
C ALA A 469 -3.85 0.62 5.70
N PRO A 470 -3.93 1.56 6.66
CA PRO A 470 -5.18 2.25 6.98
C PRO A 470 -5.76 3.02 5.78
N GLU A 471 -7.06 3.34 5.84
CA GLU A 471 -7.73 4.13 4.81
C GLU A 471 -7.04 5.49 4.60
N GLY A 472 -6.86 5.92 3.35
CA GLY A 472 -6.13 7.15 2.99
C GLY A 472 -4.60 7.01 2.97
N TYR A 473 -4.07 5.84 3.35
CA TYR A 473 -2.65 5.57 3.38
C TYR A 473 -2.25 4.38 2.49
N GLU A 474 -0.96 4.29 2.22
CA GLU A 474 -0.30 3.11 1.69
C GLU A 474 0.91 2.75 2.56
N LEU A 475 1.35 1.49 2.52
CA LEU A 475 2.52 1.07 3.27
C LEU A 475 3.76 1.72 2.65
N SER A 476 4.52 2.48 3.44
CA SER A 476 5.76 3.13 3.00
C SER A 476 6.76 2.11 2.47
N ASN A 477 6.79 0.93 3.09
CA ASN A 477 7.73 -0.12 2.75
C ASN A 477 7.02 -1.47 2.56
N VAL A 478 7.45 -2.17 1.52
CA VAL A 478 7.05 -3.53 1.16
C VAL A 478 7.42 -4.56 2.21
N VAL A 479 8.49 -4.36 2.99
CA VAL A 479 8.83 -5.23 4.13
C VAL A 479 7.79 -5.15 5.26
N ASP A 480 6.97 -4.10 5.26
CA ASP A 480 5.89 -3.88 6.24
C ASP A 480 4.56 -4.52 5.86
N ARG A 481 4.52 -5.31 4.78
CA ARG A 481 3.34 -6.08 4.36
C ARG A 481 3.00 -7.23 5.29
N GLY A 482 3.86 -7.56 6.25
CA GLY A 482 3.59 -8.63 7.19
C GLY A 482 4.81 -9.17 7.90
N PHE A 483 4.58 -10.03 8.88
CA PHE A 483 5.62 -10.69 9.68
C PHE A 483 5.22 -12.11 10.03
N THR A 484 6.20 -12.96 10.30
CA THR A 484 5.96 -14.27 10.94
C THR A 484 5.86 -14.10 12.45
N LEU A 485 4.76 -14.53 13.04
CA LEU A 485 4.51 -14.40 14.49
C LEU A 485 5.21 -15.53 15.27
N LYS A 486 6.28 -15.21 16.00
CA LYS A 486 7.04 -16.18 16.81
C LYS A 486 7.08 -15.88 18.31
N LYS A 487 6.55 -14.73 18.73
CA LYS A 487 6.62 -14.25 20.12
C LYS A 487 5.26 -13.76 20.58
N ASP A 488 4.85 -14.13 21.79
CA ASP A 488 3.64 -13.59 22.40
C ASP A 488 3.82 -12.12 22.79
N GLY A 489 2.78 -11.31 22.59
CA GLY A 489 2.85 -9.87 22.77
C GLY A 489 3.83 -9.20 21.80
N TYR A 490 3.99 -9.72 20.58
CA TYR A 490 4.88 -9.11 19.58
C TYR A 490 4.36 -7.73 19.17
N GLU A 491 5.22 -6.72 19.26
CA GLU A 491 4.89 -5.35 18.86
C GLU A 491 5.62 -5.00 17.57
N ARG A 492 4.87 -4.44 16.61
CA ARG A 492 5.43 -3.96 15.36
C ARG A 492 5.01 -2.53 15.08
N THR A 493 5.97 -1.72 14.68
CA THR A 493 5.73 -0.41 14.07
C THR A 493 5.82 -0.54 12.55
N VAL A 494 4.86 0.03 11.85
CA VAL A 494 4.77 0.06 10.39
C VAL A 494 4.66 1.50 9.93
N TYR A 495 5.49 1.90 8.97
CA TYR A 495 5.41 3.24 8.40
C TYR A 495 4.47 3.26 7.21
N VAL A 496 3.66 4.31 7.15
CA VAL A 496 2.71 4.55 6.07
C VAL A 496 2.89 5.95 5.51
N THR A 497 2.74 6.07 4.20
CA THR A 497 2.60 7.36 3.52
C THR A 497 1.14 7.60 3.21
N LYS A 498 0.70 8.85 3.29
CA LYS A 498 -0.61 9.19 2.74
C LYS A 498 -0.60 8.87 1.25
N ARG A 499 -1.69 8.29 0.76
CA ARG A 499 -1.83 7.98 -0.66
C ARG A 499 -1.89 9.29 -1.45
N ASN A 500 -1.08 9.39 -2.51
CA ASN A 500 -1.11 10.54 -3.39
C ASN A 500 -2.48 10.67 -4.07
N VAL A 501 -3.03 11.87 -4.01
CA VAL A 501 -4.19 12.31 -4.76
C VAL A 501 -3.67 13.13 -5.93
N SER A 502 -3.92 12.66 -7.16
CA SER A 502 -3.64 13.45 -8.34
C SER A 502 -4.65 14.60 -8.44
N TYR A 503 -4.17 15.83 -8.59
CA TYR A 503 -4.99 17.04 -8.68
C TYR A 503 -4.74 17.79 -9.99
N VAL A 504 -5.73 18.59 -10.41
CA VAL A 504 -5.60 19.46 -11.58
C VAL A 504 -6.05 20.89 -11.27
N ILE A 505 -5.22 21.84 -11.70
CA ILE A 505 -5.50 23.27 -11.66
C ILE A 505 -5.73 23.78 -13.07
N THR A 506 -6.92 24.36 -13.29
CA THR A 506 -7.29 25.01 -14.54
C THR A 506 -7.28 26.52 -14.38
N PHE A 507 -6.41 27.21 -15.10
CA PHE A 507 -6.41 28.68 -15.15
C PHE A 507 -7.31 29.18 -16.29
N VAL A 508 -8.30 30.00 -15.96
CA VAL A 508 -9.31 30.51 -16.90
C VAL A 508 -9.25 32.03 -16.98
N ASP A 509 -9.25 32.58 -18.19
CA ASP A 509 -9.37 34.03 -18.41
C ASP A 509 -10.70 34.54 -17.88
N GLN A 510 -10.66 35.52 -16.97
CA GLN A 510 -11.84 36.11 -16.35
C GLN A 510 -12.83 36.72 -17.36
N GLU A 511 -12.33 37.30 -18.45
CA GLU A 511 -13.14 38.08 -19.39
C GLU A 511 -13.69 37.22 -20.52
N THR A 512 -12.89 36.29 -21.03
CA THR A 512 -13.27 35.45 -22.18
C THR A 512 -13.72 34.04 -21.79
N GLY A 513 -13.51 33.62 -20.54
CA GLY A 513 -13.76 32.24 -20.09
C GLY A 513 -12.82 31.21 -20.74
N ARG A 514 -11.73 31.68 -21.40
CA ARG A 514 -10.82 30.82 -22.17
C ARG A 514 -9.77 30.24 -21.26
N THR A 515 -9.45 28.97 -21.41
CA THR A 515 -8.35 28.33 -20.66
C THR A 515 -7.01 28.90 -21.09
N ILE A 516 -6.24 29.30 -20.09
CA ILE A 516 -4.93 29.93 -20.26
C ILE A 516 -3.82 28.94 -19.98
N GLY A 517 -3.99 28.11 -18.96
CA GLY A 517 -2.97 27.17 -18.52
C GLY A 517 -3.57 26.04 -17.71
N ILE A 518 -2.82 24.95 -17.65
CA ILE A 518 -3.18 23.72 -16.94
C ILE A 518 -1.95 23.27 -16.19
N THR A 519 -2.11 23.02 -14.90
CA THR A 519 -1.06 22.41 -14.09
C THR A 519 -1.64 21.19 -13.40
N THR A 520 -0.93 20.07 -13.50
CA THR A 520 -1.23 18.87 -12.72
C THR A 520 -0.20 18.69 -11.63
N GLY A 521 -0.59 18.01 -10.57
CA GLY A 521 0.33 17.54 -9.57
C GLY A 521 -0.22 16.35 -8.82
N GLU A 522 0.60 15.82 -7.93
CA GLU A 522 0.22 14.77 -7.00
C GLU A 522 0.71 15.20 -5.63
N GLY A 523 -0.14 15.00 -4.63
CA GLY A 523 0.22 15.25 -3.25
C GLY A 523 -0.81 14.60 -2.34
N ALA A 524 -0.51 14.52 -1.06
CA ALA A 524 -1.40 13.83 -0.17
C ALA A 524 -2.67 14.65 0.13
N ASP A 525 -3.74 13.96 0.50
CA ASP A 525 -4.96 14.62 0.97
C ASP A 525 -4.68 15.55 2.16
N GLY A 526 -5.11 16.80 2.05
CA GLY A 526 -4.88 17.87 3.02
C GLY A 526 -3.55 18.62 2.90
N ASP A 527 -2.68 18.29 1.93
CA ASP A 527 -1.43 19.03 1.73
C ASP A 527 -1.67 20.34 0.97
N ASP A 528 -0.90 21.38 1.30
CA ASP A 528 -0.96 22.68 0.62
C ASP A 528 0.01 22.76 -0.55
N VAL A 529 -0.49 23.27 -1.67
CA VAL A 529 0.24 23.47 -2.93
C VAL A 529 0.28 24.95 -3.24
N THR A 530 1.50 25.48 -3.43
CA THR A 530 1.70 26.84 -3.94
C THR A 530 1.62 26.85 -5.46
N LEU A 531 0.77 27.72 -5.99
CA LEU A 531 0.46 27.85 -7.41
C LEU A 531 1.14 29.09 -8.00
N THR A 532 1.57 28.96 -9.25
CA THR A 532 2.11 30.08 -10.04
C THR A 532 1.16 30.37 -11.20
N ALA A 533 0.83 31.65 -11.40
CA ALA A 533 -0.02 32.04 -12.51
C ALA A 533 0.69 31.77 -13.85
N PRO A 534 -0.04 31.43 -14.93
CA PRO A 534 0.55 31.25 -16.25
C PRO A 534 1.24 32.50 -16.78
N ASP A 535 2.24 32.32 -17.64
CA ASP A 535 2.98 33.41 -18.26
C ASP A 535 2.06 34.43 -18.94
N GLY A 536 2.23 35.70 -18.57
CA GLY A 536 1.41 36.80 -19.08
C GLY A 536 0.07 37.00 -18.36
N TYR A 537 -0.20 36.26 -17.28
CA TYR A 537 -1.41 36.37 -16.46
C TYR A 537 -1.08 36.56 -14.98
N SER A 538 -2.05 37.06 -14.21
CA SER A 538 -1.99 37.21 -12.76
C SER A 538 -3.25 36.64 -12.11
N PHE A 539 -3.10 36.09 -10.89
CA PHE A 539 -4.23 35.72 -10.04
C PHE A 539 -5.10 36.94 -9.72
N LEU A 540 -6.41 36.74 -9.64
CA LEU A 540 -7.34 37.79 -9.20
C LEU A 540 -7.30 38.00 -7.69
N ASN A 541 -7.09 36.92 -6.92
CA ASN A 541 -6.99 36.94 -5.46
C ASN A 541 -5.66 36.32 -5.00
N ALA A 542 -5.10 36.83 -3.91
CA ALA A 542 -3.89 36.28 -3.32
C ALA A 542 -4.10 34.85 -2.78
N ASP A 543 -5.29 34.54 -2.28
CA ASP A 543 -5.62 33.22 -1.72
C ASP A 543 -5.61 32.11 -2.78
N ASP A 544 -5.80 32.45 -4.06
CA ASP A 544 -5.75 31.49 -5.17
C ASP A 544 -4.32 31.02 -5.48
N MET A 545 -3.30 31.64 -4.87
CA MET A 545 -1.91 31.16 -4.94
C MET A 545 -1.67 29.91 -4.09
N GLN A 546 -2.61 29.53 -3.22
CA GLN A 546 -2.49 28.36 -2.36
C GLN A 546 -3.73 27.48 -2.54
N MET A 547 -3.51 26.16 -2.59
CA MET A 547 -4.59 25.18 -2.59
C MET A 547 -4.28 24.05 -1.64
N THR A 548 -5.25 23.67 -0.82
CA THR A 548 -5.21 22.40 -0.09
C THR A 548 -5.78 21.29 -0.97
N ILE A 549 -5.04 20.20 -1.13
CA ILE A 549 -5.48 19.00 -1.87
C ILE A 549 -6.64 18.36 -1.12
N ASN A 550 -7.69 17.97 -1.85
CA ASN A 550 -8.85 17.30 -1.29
C ASN A 550 -9.17 16.04 -2.13
N LYS A 551 -9.14 14.86 -1.52
CA LYS A 551 -9.40 13.58 -2.20
C LYS A 551 -10.80 13.48 -2.82
N ASP A 552 -11.79 14.15 -2.23
CA ASP A 552 -13.18 14.11 -2.68
C ASP A 552 -13.42 15.10 -3.82
N ASN A 553 -12.63 16.18 -3.87
CA ASN A 553 -12.68 17.20 -4.92
C ASN A 553 -11.26 17.66 -5.30
N PRO A 554 -10.49 16.83 -6.03
CA PRO A 554 -9.08 17.08 -6.29
C PRO A 554 -8.83 18.15 -7.37
N ASN A 555 -9.84 18.55 -8.13
CA ASN A 555 -9.66 19.52 -9.22
C ASN A 555 -10.15 20.92 -8.81
N LYS A 556 -9.44 21.96 -9.24
CA LYS A 556 -9.80 23.36 -8.98
C LYS A 556 -9.64 24.20 -10.24
N SER A 557 -10.61 25.09 -10.48
CA SER A 557 -10.50 26.13 -11.51
C SER A 557 -10.27 27.48 -10.85
N ILE A 558 -9.30 28.24 -11.38
CA ILE A 558 -8.87 29.53 -10.88
C ILE A 558 -8.97 30.55 -12.01
N GLU A 559 -9.68 31.64 -11.74
CA GLU A 559 -9.76 32.76 -12.68
C GLU A 559 -8.49 33.61 -12.62
N VAL A 560 -7.97 33.97 -13.79
CA VAL A 560 -6.77 34.78 -13.98
C VAL A 560 -7.04 35.88 -15.01
N ALA A 561 -6.32 37.00 -14.91
CA ALA A 561 -6.43 38.11 -15.85
C ALA A 561 -5.11 38.32 -16.61
N PRO A 562 -5.16 38.67 -17.91
CA PRO A 562 -3.97 38.97 -18.68
C PRO A 562 -3.31 40.25 -18.16
N ASN A 563 -1.99 40.22 -18.03
CA ASN A 563 -1.18 41.34 -17.55
C ASN A 563 -1.31 42.57 -18.49
N THR A 564 -1.55 42.34 -19.79
CA THR A 564 -1.81 43.38 -20.80
C THR A 564 -2.71 42.86 -21.91
N SER A 565 -3.63 43.69 -22.42
CA SER A 565 -4.46 43.39 -23.61
C SER A 565 -4.40 44.55 -24.61
N ASP A 566 -4.17 44.24 -25.89
CA ASP A 566 -4.21 45.23 -26.97
C ASP A 566 -5.67 45.69 -27.18
N PHE A 567 -5.88 47.00 -27.10
CA PHE A 567 -7.22 47.61 -27.07
C PHE A 567 -7.16 48.97 -27.74
N MET A 568 -7.73 49.11 -28.94
CA MET A 568 -7.78 50.41 -29.63
C MET A 568 -9.13 51.09 -29.40
N GLY A 569 -9.11 52.26 -28.75
CA GLY A 569 -10.32 53.01 -28.43
C GLY A 569 -10.05 54.48 -28.08
N THR A 570 -11.11 55.25 -27.84
CA THR A 570 -11.01 56.65 -27.38
C THR A 570 -11.59 56.80 -25.99
N ILE A 571 -10.84 57.42 -25.08
CA ILE A 571 -11.25 57.72 -23.70
C ILE A 571 -11.38 59.22 -23.48
N THR A 572 -12.16 59.60 -22.48
CA THR A 572 -12.23 60.97 -21.96
C THR A 572 -12.13 60.97 -20.44
N THR A 573 -11.32 61.86 -19.87
CA THR A 573 -11.25 62.03 -18.42
C THR A 573 -12.50 62.70 -17.88
N TYR A 574 -12.91 62.35 -16.65
CA TYR A 574 -14.09 62.97 -16.05
C TYR A 574 -13.91 64.49 -15.83
N PRO A 575 -14.97 65.31 -16.04
CA PRO A 575 -14.86 66.78 -16.04
C PRO A 575 -14.66 67.44 -14.66
N ASN A 576 -14.88 66.73 -13.54
CA ASN A 576 -15.01 67.37 -12.21
C ASN A 576 -13.75 67.26 -11.32
N LYS A 577 -12.61 66.81 -11.86
CA LYS A 577 -11.38 66.60 -11.07
C LYS A 577 -10.30 67.67 -11.25
N GLY A 578 -10.50 68.65 -12.14
CA GLY A 578 -9.48 69.65 -12.50
C GLY A 578 -8.39 69.06 -13.40
N TYR A 579 -7.71 68.02 -12.92
CA TYR A 579 -6.73 67.21 -13.64
C TYR A 579 -6.97 65.71 -13.38
N THR A 580 -6.25 64.84 -14.09
CA THR A 580 -6.25 63.38 -13.90
C THR A 580 -4.81 62.90 -13.83
N ASP A 581 -4.52 62.15 -12.78
CA ASP A 581 -3.20 61.58 -12.53
C ASP A 581 -2.79 60.57 -13.60
N LEU A 582 -1.51 60.57 -13.93
CA LEU A 582 -0.89 59.54 -14.75
C LEU A 582 -0.05 58.61 -13.89
N TYR A 583 0.01 57.36 -14.32
CA TYR A 583 0.74 56.29 -13.65
C TYR A 583 1.75 55.67 -14.60
N SER A 584 2.88 55.22 -14.07
CA SER A 584 3.89 54.47 -14.81
C SER A 584 3.40 53.06 -15.17
N ASN A 585 4.16 52.34 -16.00
CA ASN A 585 3.91 50.93 -16.28
C ASN A 585 4.00 50.01 -15.03
N LYS A 586 4.53 50.52 -13.91
CA LYS A 586 4.56 49.84 -12.60
C LYS A 586 3.47 50.33 -11.65
N GLY A 587 2.59 51.22 -12.09
CA GLY A 587 1.49 51.76 -11.27
C GLY A 587 1.94 52.81 -10.26
N THR A 588 3.18 53.29 -10.38
CA THR A 588 3.69 54.41 -9.59
C THR A 588 3.11 55.71 -10.14
N LEU A 589 2.60 56.58 -9.26
CA LEU A 589 2.15 57.92 -9.65
C LEU A 589 3.30 58.70 -10.32
N LEU A 590 3.01 59.36 -11.43
CA LEU A 590 3.90 60.34 -12.06
C LEU A 590 3.55 61.71 -11.47
N ASP A 591 4.47 62.28 -10.71
CA ASP A 591 4.27 63.52 -9.94
C ASP A 591 4.48 64.79 -10.77
N ASP A 592 5.10 64.68 -11.93
CA ASP A 592 5.47 65.76 -12.83
C ASP A 592 4.55 65.89 -14.06
N VAL A 593 3.67 64.93 -14.32
CA VAL A 593 2.79 64.91 -15.50
C VAL A 593 1.36 64.52 -15.13
N VAL A 594 0.42 65.39 -15.48
CA VAL A 594 -1.03 65.14 -15.38
C VAL A 594 -1.71 65.47 -16.71
N VAL A 595 -2.92 64.98 -16.91
CA VAL A 595 -3.77 65.39 -18.04
C VAL A 595 -4.94 66.24 -17.57
N SER A 596 -5.38 67.18 -18.39
CA SER A 596 -6.51 68.05 -18.04
C SER A 596 -7.81 67.25 -17.86
N SER A 597 -8.69 67.72 -17.00
CA SER A 597 -10.08 67.23 -16.93
C SER A 597 -10.80 67.43 -18.27
N ASN A 598 -11.75 66.54 -18.58
CA ASN A 598 -12.51 66.53 -19.83
C ASN A 598 -11.64 66.49 -21.12
N SER A 599 -10.42 65.96 -21.04
CA SER A 599 -9.52 65.79 -22.19
C SER A 599 -9.76 64.43 -22.85
N SER A 600 -9.64 64.38 -24.18
CA SER A 600 -9.81 63.16 -24.97
C SER A 600 -8.47 62.55 -25.36
N TRP A 601 -8.37 61.22 -25.28
CA TRP A 601 -7.15 60.47 -25.61
C TRP A 601 -7.48 59.24 -26.45
N ILE A 602 -6.54 58.84 -27.30
CA ILE A 602 -6.53 57.53 -27.93
C ILE A 602 -5.82 56.59 -26.95
N THR A 603 -6.41 55.43 -26.73
CA THR A 603 -5.79 54.33 -25.99
C THR A 603 -5.61 53.15 -26.93
N ASP A 604 -4.45 52.52 -26.85
CA ASP A 604 -4.08 51.35 -27.65
C ASP A 604 -3.86 50.08 -26.81
N LYS A 605 -3.85 50.21 -25.48
CA LYS A 605 -3.80 49.10 -24.53
C LYS A 605 -4.66 49.35 -23.30
N LYS A 606 -5.30 48.28 -22.82
CA LYS A 606 -5.83 48.19 -21.45
C LYS A 606 -4.90 47.29 -20.63
N VAL A 607 -4.53 47.71 -19.44
CA VAL A 607 -3.60 46.97 -18.57
C VAL A 607 -4.15 46.87 -17.16
N TYR A 608 -3.82 45.78 -16.46
CA TYR A 608 -4.05 45.67 -15.03
C TYR A 608 -2.70 45.78 -14.33
N ILE A 609 -2.56 46.78 -13.47
CA ILE A 609 -1.36 46.97 -12.66
C ILE A 609 -1.79 46.84 -11.20
N ASN A 610 -1.30 45.79 -10.52
CA ASN A 610 -1.67 45.43 -9.15
C ASN A 610 -3.20 45.31 -8.97
N GLY A 611 -3.89 44.62 -9.88
CA GLY A 611 -5.34 44.42 -9.86
C GLY A 611 -6.19 45.63 -10.25
N VAL A 612 -5.59 46.81 -10.45
CA VAL A 612 -6.30 48.04 -10.87
C VAL A 612 -6.24 48.19 -12.39
N LYS A 613 -7.37 48.52 -13.02
CA LYS A 613 -7.48 48.70 -14.48
C LYS A 613 -7.02 50.09 -14.92
N TYR A 614 -6.21 50.13 -15.98
CA TYR A 614 -5.72 51.37 -16.60
C TYR A 614 -5.86 51.35 -18.13
N TYR A 615 -5.91 52.55 -18.72
CA TYR A 615 -5.81 52.81 -20.16
C TYR A 615 -4.48 53.48 -20.48
N ARG A 616 -3.75 52.98 -21.46
CA ARG A 616 -2.50 53.60 -21.90
C ARG A 616 -2.80 54.81 -22.79
N VAL A 617 -2.20 55.96 -22.47
CA VAL A 617 -2.36 57.19 -23.25
C VAL A 617 -1.07 57.68 -23.90
N ALA A 618 0.08 57.24 -23.38
CA ALA A 618 1.39 57.43 -24.01
C ALA A 618 2.37 56.33 -23.54
N THR A 619 3.59 56.34 -24.08
CA THR A 619 4.66 55.43 -23.64
C THR A 619 4.89 55.55 -22.13
N ASN A 620 4.70 54.45 -21.41
CA ASN A 620 4.80 54.38 -19.94
C ASN A 620 3.86 55.33 -19.16
N GLN A 621 2.76 55.78 -19.77
CA GLN A 621 1.78 56.66 -19.11
C GLN A 621 0.37 56.09 -19.22
N TYR A 622 -0.27 55.96 -18.06
CA TYR A 622 -1.53 55.24 -17.90
C TYR A 622 -2.52 56.04 -17.07
N ILE A 623 -3.79 56.06 -17.48
CA ILE A 623 -4.91 56.65 -16.73
C ILE A 623 -5.70 55.52 -16.07
N LYS A 624 -6.07 55.67 -14.80
CA LYS A 624 -6.98 54.73 -14.12
C LYS A 624 -8.33 54.70 -14.83
N ALA A 625 -8.89 53.52 -15.04
CA ALA A 625 -10.22 53.36 -15.63
C ALA A 625 -11.34 53.97 -14.77
N SER A 626 -11.11 54.19 -13.47
CA SER A 626 -12.05 54.91 -12.59
C SER A 626 -12.11 56.42 -12.85
N ASP A 627 -11.12 56.99 -13.56
CA ASP A 627 -10.96 58.42 -13.78
C ASP A 627 -11.26 58.85 -15.23
N ALA A 628 -11.59 57.89 -16.09
CA ALA A 628 -11.96 58.12 -17.47
C ALA A 628 -13.06 57.15 -17.92
N TYR A 629 -13.71 57.47 -19.03
CA TYR A 629 -14.70 56.60 -19.66
C TYR A 629 -14.44 56.50 -21.16
N LEU A 630 -14.83 55.36 -21.73
CA LEU A 630 -14.76 55.12 -23.18
C LEU A 630 -15.90 55.82 -23.91
N TYR A 631 -15.58 56.33 -25.09
CA TYR A 631 -16.58 56.90 -25.99
C TYR A 631 -16.23 56.60 -27.45
N THR A 632 -17.21 56.76 -28.33
CA THR A 632 -17.06 56.79 -29.79
C THR A 632 -17.36 58.20 -30.27
N PRO A 633 -16.47 58.86 -31.02
CA PRO A 633 -16.77 60.16 -31.62
C PRO A 633 -17.89 59.99 -32.65
N ILE A 634 -18.88 60.87 -32.59
CA ILE A 634 -19.97 60.93 -33.57
C ILE A 634 -20.15 62.38 -34.03
N SER A 635 -20.83 62.59 -35.14
CA SER A 635 -21.24 63.93 -35.60
C SER A 635 -22.65 63.82 -36.16
N LYS A 636 -23.62 63.82 -35.25
CA LYS A 636 -25.03 63.53 -35.54
C LYS A 636 -25.95 64.52 -34.85
N ILE A 637 -27.20 64.59 -35.29
CA ILE A 637 -28.25 65.31 -34.57
C ILE A 637 -29.07 64.30 -33.77
N ALA A 638 -29.12 64.46 -32.45
CA ALA A 638 -30.02 63.73 -31.57
C ALA A 638 -31.33 64.51 -31.46
N GLN A 639 -32.39 63.99 -32.08
CA GLN A 639 -33.75 64.53 -31.97
C GLN A 639 -34.47 63.82 -30.82
N ILE A 640 -35.00 64.58 -29.85
CA ILE A 640 -35.71 64.02 -28.69
C ILE A 640 -37.05 63.43 -29.11
N ASN A 641 -37.25 62.14 -28.88
CA ASN A 641 -38.47 61.41 -29.20
C ASN A 641 -39.47 61.44 -28.02
N GLY A 642 -40.74 61.13 -28.28
CA GLY A 642 -41.75 60.81 -27.24
C GLY A 642 -42.80 61.90 -26.98
N LYS A 643 -43.51 61.82 -25.85
CA LYS A 643 -44.55 62.78 -25.41
C LYS A 643 -44.12 63.67 -24.24
N THR A 644 -42.97 63.40 -23.65
CA THR A 644 -42.44 64.10 -22.47
C THR A 644 -41.00 64.54 -22.72
N ASN A 645 -40.52 65.50 -21.95
CA ASN A 645 -39.12 65.96 -22.04
C ASN A 645 -38.16 64.82 -21.68
N ALA A 646 -37.03 64.73 -22.39
CA ALA A 646 -35.99 63.75 -22.09
C ALA A 646 -35.16 64.16 -20.88
N LYS A 647 -34.84 63.17 -20.04
CA LYS A 647 -33.95 63.33 -18.89
C LYS A 647 -32.51 63.45 -19.34
N VAL A 648 -31.73 64.29 -18.66
CA VAL A 648 -30.30 64.48 -18.94
C VAL A 648 -29.48 63.88 -17.80
N TYR A 649 -28.42 63.18 -18.15
CA TYR A 649 -27.52 62.50 -17.22
C TYR A 649 -26.09 63.04 -17.36
N ASP A 650 -25.30 62.95 -16.30
CA ASP A 650 -23.88 63.24 -16.37
C ASP A 650 -23.07 62.06 -16.93
N SER A 651 -21.76 62.26 -17.14
CA SER A 651 -20.86 61.21 -17.64
C SER A 651 -20.69 59.99 -16.71
N LYS A 652 -21.17 60.07 -15.46
CA LYS A 652 -21.23 58.96 -14.49
C LYS A 652 -22.62 58.31 -14.44
N GLY A 653 -23.58 58.79 -15.23
CA GLY A 653 -24.95 58.31 -15.28
C GLY A 653 -25.84 58.85 -14.16
N THR A 654 -25.41 59.89 -13.46
CA THR A 654 -26.22 60.59 -12.45
C THR A 654 -27.23 61.49 -13.14
N LEU A 655 -28.49 61.46 -12.72
CA LEU A 655 -29.53 62.33 -13.26
C LEU A 655 -29.29 63.80 -12.89
N ILE A 656 -29.37 64.70 -13.87
CA ILE A 656 -29.33 66.15 -13.70
C ILE A 656 -30.77 66.65 -13.50
N ASN A 657 -31.15 66.92 -12.24
CA ASN A 657 -32.56 67.14 -11.87
C ASN A 657 -33.13 68.50 -12.33
N ASP A 658 -32.28 69.49 -12.57
CA ASP A 658 -32.62 70.85 -12.98
C ASP A 658 -32.58 71.04 -14.51
N ARG A 659 -32.34 69.97 -15.28
CA ARG A 659 -32.27 70.02 -16.74
C ARG A 659 -33.05 68.89 -17.40
N ALA A 660 -33.86 69.25 -18.40
CA ALA A 660 -34.52 68.31 -19.31
C ALA A 660 -34.55 68.91 -20.72
N LEU A 661 -34.58 68.05 -21.74
CA LEU A 661 -34.63 68.50 -23.13
C LEU A 661 -36.05 68.39 -23.67
N ALA A 662 -36.56 69.47 -24.26
CA ALA A 662 -37.92 69.52 -24.75
C ALA A 662 -38.19 68.45 -25.82
N THR A 663 -39.38 67.86 -25.80
CA THR A 663 -39.82 66.93 -26.85
C THR A 663 -39.66 67.55 -28.24
N ASN A 664 -39.21 66.77 -29.23
CA ASN A 664 -38.92 67.18 -30.61
C ASN A 664 -37.81 68.23 -30.79
N SER A 665 -37.11 68.64 -29.72
CA SER A 665 -35.92 69.48 -29.85
C SER A 665 -34.75 68.69 -30.44
N ALA A 666 -33.86 69.38 -31.15
CA ALA A 666 -32.72 68.79 -31.84
C ALA A 666 -31.41 69.30 -31.23
N TRP A 667 -30.51 68.37 -30.91
CA TRP A 667 -29.24 68.67 -30.25
C TRP A 667 -28.08 68.06 -31.05
N LYS A 668 -26.98 68.80 -31.16
CA LYS A 668 -25.75 68.23 -31.74
C LYS A 668 -25.20 67.19 -30.77
N ALA A 669 -24.95 66.00 -31.28
CA ALA A 669 -24.34 64.91 -30.55
C ALA A 669 -22.94 64.63 -31.08
N ASP A 670 -21.95 64.68 -30.19
CA ASP A 670 -20.52 64.58 -30.55
C ASP A 670 -19.80 63.35 -29.98
N LYS A 671 -20.41 62.68 -28.98
CA LYS A 671 -19.90 61.43 -28.40
C LYS A 671 -21.05 60.45 -28.15
N ALA A 672 -20.80 59.17 -28.39
CA ALA A 672 -21.62 58.05 -27.93
C ALA A 672 -20.83 57.26 -26.87
N ALA A 673 -21.44 56.85 -25.78
CA ALA A 673 -20.78 56.05 -24.73
C ALA A 673 -21.75 55.07 -24.09
N ARG A 674 -21.22 53.99 -23.49
CA ARG A 674 -21.97 53.16 -22.55
C ARG A 674 -21.72 53.65 -21.13
N ILE A 675 -22.73 54.23 -20.50
CA ILE A 675 -22.69 54.79 -19.16
C ILE A 675 -23.63 53.96 -18.29
N ASN A 676 -23.11 53.31 -17.25
CA ASN A 676 -23.84 52.34 -16.41
C ASN A 676 -24.57 51.26 -17.23
N GLY A 677 -23.92 50.76 -18.28
CA GLY A 677 -24.47 49.75 -19.19
C GLY A 677 -25.39 50.30 -20.28
N GLU A 678 -25.86 51.54 -20.19
CA GLU A 678 -26.81 52.15 -21.13
C GLU A 678 -26.09 52.94 -22.23
N LYS A 679 -26.52 52.79 -23.48
CA LYS A 679 -26.00 53.59 -24.59
C LYS A 679 -26.58 55.01 -24.51
N MET A 680 -25.70 56.01 -24.52
CA MET A 680 -26.08 57.42 -24.41
C MET A 680 -25.31 58.29 -25.41
N TYR A 681 -25.86 59.47 -25.70
CA TYR A 681 -25.27 60.48 -26.57
C TYR A 681 -25.04 61.79 -25.84
N ARG A 682 -23.84 62.35 -26.00
CA ARG A 682 -23.48 63.62 -25.38
C ARG A 682 -24.04 64.78 -26.19
N VAL A 683 -24.82 65.63 -25.55
CA VAL A 683 -25.50 66.78 -26.17
C VAL A 683 -24.95 68.12 -25.69
N ALA A 684 -24.23 68.14 -24.57
CA ALA A 684 -23.44 69.26 -24.09
C ALA A 684 -22.32 68.78 -23.16
N THR A 685 -21.52 69.70 -22.61
CA THR A 685 -20.46 69.38 -21.65
C THR A 685 -21.06 68.64 -20.45
N ASN A 686 -20.59 67.41 -20.24
CA ASN A 686 -21.05 66.51 -19.17
C ASN A 686 -22.55 66.21 -19.18
N GLU A 687 -23.18 66.20 -20.35
CA GLU A 687 -24.62 65.99 -20.46
C GLU A 687 -24.99 65.01 -21.55
N TRP A 688 -25.74 63.99 -21.15
CA TRP A 688 -26.01 62.81 -21.93
C TRP A 688 -27.50 62.49 -21.93
N VAL A 689 -27.99 62.03 -23.08
CA VAL A 689 -29.34 61.50 -23.24
C VAL A 689 -29.29 60.05 -23.67
N LYS A 690 -30.23 59.25 -23.21
CA LYS A 690 -30.29 57.82 -23.55
C LYS A 690 -30.62 57.62 -25.02
N ASP A 691 -30.06 56.59 -25.62
CA ASP A 691 -30.38 56.15 -26.98
C ASP A 691 -31.88 55.88 -27.16
N SER A 692 -32.55 55.36 -26.11
CA SER A 692 -34.00 55.13 -26.10
C SER A 692 -34.84 56.39 -26.26
N ASP A 693 -34.30 57.55 -25.89
CA ASP A 693 -35.04 58.81 -25.81
C ASP A 693 -34.84 59.67 -27.07
N VAL A 694 -34.01 59.23 -28.03
CA VAL A 694 -33.62 60.02 -29.19
C VAL A 694 -33.60 59.24 -30.50
N SER A 695 -33.87 59.94 -31.60
CA SER A 695 -33.56 59.48 -32.95
C SER A 695 -32.29 60.18 -33.41
N LEU A 696 -31.28 59.42 -33.84
CA LEU A 696 -30.10 60.00 -34.48
C LEU A 696 -30.38 60.23 -35.98
N LEU A 697 -30.21 61.48 -36.42
CA LEU A 697 -30.29 61.91 -37.82
C LEU A 697 -28.88 62.06 -38.40
#